data_AF-A0AAD9EDH4-F1
#
_entry.id   AF-A0AAD9EDH4-F1
#
_cell.length_a   1.000
_cell.length_b   1.000
_cell.length_c   1.000
_cell.angle_alpha   90.00
_cell.angle_beta   90.00
_cell.angle_gamma   90.00
#
_symmetry.space_group_name_H-M   'P 1'
#
loop_
_entity.id
_entity.type
_entity.pdbx_description
1 polymer ?
#
loop_
_entity_poly.entity_id
_entity_poly.type
_entity_poly.pdbx_seq_one_letter_code
_entity_poly.pdbx_strand_id
1 'polypeptide(L)'
;MNPETVSSDHSESDRLYFENLDLETVLDINELEACEGILGAMGGQAPQMIALPLHRAGVKVLGTSPEMIDNAENRYKFSRMLDTIGVDQPTWKELTSFEEAKKFCQKVSYPVLVRPSYVLSGAAMNTVYSEQDLENYLAQAAEVSREHPVVITKYIENAKEIEMDAVAKDGVVVGHFISEHVENAGVHSGDATLILPPQDLEPETIARIEEATRKIGAALNVTGPFNIQFIAKDNDIKVIECNVRASRSFPFVSKVMGVDLIEMATKAMMGRPFVEYPPTTISADCVACKVPQFSFSRLSGADPVLGVEMASTGEVACFGVDKYEAYLKALISTGFKIPKANILLSMGSFKDKKEMLPSVEKLARLGYKLFATAGTADFLQEHKIPVQYLEVLANEQEDQRSEFSLTQHLAKNMIDLYINLPSNNKYRRPANYMSKGYQTRRMAVDYQIPLVTNVKNAKILVEAIARHFELGVATRDFQTSHRTITLPGLINVAAFVPGIATQASKDLLAVTKASVSAGFSMIRIMPVGVKASITDALTLKIAQQSAKNGGFCDFNFSVSATSDNADQISHVTGEVGSLFIPFNHLSGNISKVAAVTSHFDKWPTHKPIVTDAKLTDLASILLLASLHNRRIHVTSVSTKDDIRLIALSKAKGLKVTCDVSIFSLYLSQNDFPDCALLPTEADQNALWEHLSTIDVFSIGSLPYQLASSLGKTADPAVGIADALPLLLTSVTEGKLTIDDIKARLYDNPKEIFELHEQVGTTVEVEIDRPYGVQSTSGWSPFEGRTMRGSVQRVTFQDKTVCLDGELLPLPSLGKDMSTHGALPMSPTIKPQLQSMTHPESPRDRRPSMFNSTRPSKLRSADGPLPNKTFGTFDELSLPPLHPAIGSKLHDLLSQPSSWKQHSVLSVTQYTRADLHHLFTVAQQMRLGVQREGVLNILRGRVLCTLFYEPSTRTSASFDAAMQRLGGRTVVISTSHSSVQKGETLQDTLRTLGCYGDAVVLRHPEESSVDIARRYAPVPVINGGNGSKEHPTQAFLDLFTIREELGTVQGLTITFVGDLLYGRPVHSLIYLLRDYGVQVQLVSPKGLALPAEVREYLIASGQLLCESEELTPEILGRSDVLYCTRVQKERFPTVEEYEKVKNSYRIDNRTLKSAKKDMCILHPLPRNEEIAPEVDTDQRAAYFRQVCLPYPRLLGRTLIHSQMRYGLYCRMALLALVMAP
;
A
#
# COMPACT_ATOMS: atom_id res chain seq x y z
N MET A 1 23.65 -7.51 5.84
CA MET A 1 23.03 -6.42 5.05
C MET A 1 21.53 -6.61 4.94
N ASN A 2 20.80 -5.51 4.69
CA ASN A 2 19.40 -5.55 4.31
C ASN A 2 19.13 -4.46 3.23
N PRO A 3 18.74 -4.80 1.99
CA PRO A 3 18.41 -3.82 0.95
C PRO A 3 17.04 -3.16 1.13
N GLU A 4 16.20 -3.67 2.05
CA GLU A 4 14.82 -3.19 2.26
C GLU A 4 14.76 -2.01 3.25
N THR A 5 15.90 -1.50 3.72
CA THR A 5 15.96 -0.50 4.79
C THR A 5 16.26 0.92 4.30
N VAL A 6 15.63 1.90 4.94
CA VAL A 6 15.96 3.34 4.76
C VAL A 6 17.44 3.61 5.14
N SER A 7 17.99 2.92 6.14
CA SER A 7 19.41 3.00 6.50
C SER A 7 20.40 2.52 5.42
N SER A 8 19.91 1.90 4.34
CA SER A 8 20.70 1.56 3.15
C SER A 8 20.40 2.47 1.95
N ASP A 9 19.74 3.60 2.18
CA ASP A 9 19.63 4.67 1.20
C ASP A 9 20.88 5.58 1.29
N HIS A 10 21.51 5.81 0.15
CA HIS A 10 22.65 6.73 -0.02
C HIS A 10 22.37 8.20 0.38
N SER A 11 21.11 8.59 0.56
CA SER A 11 20.72 9.94 0.98
C SER A 11 20.70 10.13 2.51
N GLU A 12 20.74 9.04 3.29
CA GLU A 12 20.64 9.07 4.76
C GLU A 12 22.02 9.07 5.47
N SER A 13 23.12 8.97 4.71
CA SER A 13 24.48 8.93 5.26
C SER A 13 25.51 9.55 4.30
N ASP A 14 26.56 10.17 4.84
CA ASP A 14 27.63 10.77 4.03
C ASP A 14 28.37 9.73 3.16
N ARG A 15 28.51 8.50 3.69
CA ARG A 15 29.11 7.34 3.00
C ARG A 15 28.41 6.05 3.41
N LEU A 16 27.85 5.34 2.43
CA LEU A 16 27.18 4.05 2.63
C LEU A 16 28.10 2.90 2.20
N TYR A 17 28.45 2.03 3.15
CA TYR A 17 29.09 0.74 2.87
C TYR A 17 28.05 -0.37 2.82
N PHE A 18 27.67 -0.76 1.60
CA PHE A 18 26.76 -1.89 1.39
C PHE A 18 27.54 -3.21 1.45
N GLU A 19 28.02 -3.55 2.65
CA GLU A 19 28.88 -4.70 2.93
C GLU A 19 28.44 -5.56 4.13
N ASN A 20 28.99 -6.75 4.28
CA ASN A 20 28.60 -7.69 5.34
C ASN A 20 28.95 -7.17 6.74
N LEU A 21 28.10 -7.48 7.72
CA LEU A 21 28.31 -7.06 9.10
C LEU A 21 29.00 -8.17 9.89
N ASP A 22 30.26 -8.39 9.57
CA ASP A 22 31.18 -9.31 10.24
C ASP A 22 32.46 -8.58 10.69
N LEU A 23 33.31 -9.28 11.44
CA LEU A 23 34.50 -8.70 12.06
C LEU A 23 35.54 -8.25 11.01
N GLU A 24 35.76 -9.05 9.97
CA GLU A 24 36.75 -8.80 8.92
C GLU A 24 36.39 -7.53 8.14
N THR A 25 35.17 -7.48 7.60
CA THR A 25 34.65 -6.35 6.82
C THR A 25 34.64 -5.05 7.62
N VAL A 26 34.25 -5.09 8.91
CA VAL A 26 34.21 -3.89 9.75
C VAL A 26 35.62 -3.41 10.11
N LEU A 27 36.60 -4.30 10.22
CA LEU A 27 38.00 -3.92 10.41
C LEU A 27 38.59 -3.28 9.14
N ASP A 28 38.36 -3.88 7.97
CA ASP A 28 38.82 -3.34 6.68
C ASP A 28 38.28 -1.91 6.43
N ILE A 29 36.98 -1.69 6.68
CA ILE A 29 36.36 -0.37 6.56
C ILE A 29 36.95 0.60 7.61
N ASN A 30 37.19 0.15 8.84
CA ASN A 30 37.78 0.99 9.88
C ASN A 30 39.25 1.36 9.59
N GLU A 31 40.02 0.48 8.97
CA GLU A 31 41.39 0.77 8.51
C GLU A 31 41.39 1.76 7.33
N LEU A 32 40.47 1.59 6.37
CA LEU A 32 40.31 2.47 5.22
C LEU A 32 39.86 3.89 5.59
N GLU A 33 38.87 4.01 6.48
CA GLU A 33 38.25 5.29 6.86
C GLU A 33 38.90 5.96 8.08
N ALA A 34 39.73 5.23 8.84
CA ALA A 34 40.31 5.67 10.11
C ALA A 34 39.26 6.24 11.09
N CYS A 35 38.13 5.53 11.25
CA CYS A 35 36.96 5.96 12.01
C CYS A 35 37.31 6.41 13.45
N GLU A 36 36.71 7.51 13.92
CA GLU A 36 36.90 7.97 15.31
C GLU A 36 36.32 6.98 16.33
N GLY A 37 35.29 6.22 15.95
CA GLY A 37 34.72 5.12 16.73
C GLY A 37 33.51 4.49 16.07
N ILE A 38 33.13 3.30 16.54
CA ILE A 38 32.03 2.49 15.96
C ILE A 38 30.86 2.38 16.95
N LEU A 39 29.64 2.63 16.47
CA LEU A 39 28.41 2.55 17.27
C LEU A 39 27.71 1.20 17.01
N GLY A 40 27.79 0.28 17.98
CA GLY A 40 27.16 -1.05 17.88
C GLY A 40 25.72 -1.16 18.42
N ALA A 41 25.31 -0.24 19.31
CA ALA A 41 24.12 -0.41 20.15
C ALA A 41 22.75 -0.24 19.45
N MET A 42 22.67 0.21 18.19
CA MET A 42 21.39 0.36 17.48
C MET A 42 21.03 -0.79 16.53
N GLY A 43 22.00 -1.59 16.08
CA GLY A 43 21.79 -2.58 15.00
C GLY A 43 21.34 -3.98 15.44
N GLY A 44 20.84 -4.13 16.66
CA GLY A 44 20.43 -5.43 17.22
C GLY A 44 21.60 -6.36 17.53
N GLN A 45 21.38 -7.68 17.44
CA GLN A 45 22.34 -8.67 17.95
C GLN A 45 23.62 -8.81 17.10
N ALA A 46 23.55 -8.60 15.78
CA ALA A 46 24.67 -8.79 14.87
C ALA A 46 25.90 -7.90 15.19
N PRO A 47 25.78 -6.56 15.33
CA PRO A 47 26.91 -5.72 15.75
C PRO A 47 27.33 -6.01 17.20
N GLN A 48 26.41 -6.45 18.05
CA GLN A 48 26.67 -6.73 19.46
C GLN A 48 27.62 -7.93 19.64
N MET A 49 27.46 -8.99 18.84
CA MET A 49 28.36 -10.14 18.86
C MET A 49 29.81 -9.81 18.45
N ILE A 50 30.02 -8.84 17.56
CA ILE A 50 31.36 -8.43 17.11
C ILE A 50 31.97 -7.30 17.95
N ALA A 51 31.22 -6.66 18.86
CA ALA A 51 31.69 -5.53 19.67
C ALA A 51 32.90 -5.88 20.56
N LEU A 52 32.90 -7.04 21.21
CA LEU A 52 34.01 -7.47 22.07
C LEU A 52 35.26 -7.90 21.25
N PRO A 53 35.13 -8.65 20.14
CA PRO A 53 36.23 -8.84 19.19
C PRO A 53 36.83 -7.53 18.62
N LEU A 54 35.99 -6.56 18.21
CA LEU A 54 36.44 -5.25 17.72
C LEU A 54 37.25 -4.49 18.79
N HIS A 55 36.77 -4.49 20.03
CA HIS A 55 37.50 -3.86 21.14
C HIS A 55 38.88 -4.51 21.38
N ARG A 56 38.97 -5.84 21.29
CA ARG A 56 40.24 -6.59 21.40
C ARG A 56 41.19 -6.33 20.22
N ALA A 57 40.66 -5.97 19.06
CA ALA A 57 41.44 -5.53 17.91
C ALA A 57 41.91 -4.05 18.01
N GLY A 58 41.58 -3.35 19.11
CA GLY A 58 41.98 -1.95 19.33
C GLY A 58 40.99 -0.91 18.80
N VAL A 59 39.84 -1.32 18.27
CA VAL A 59 38.81 -0.40 17.75
C VAL A 59 38.04 0.24 18.90
N LYS A 60 37.84 1.57 18.82
CA LYS A 60 37.05 2.34 19.80
C LYS A 60 35.56 2.12 19.55
N VAL A 61 34.96 1.18 20.28
CA VAL A 61 33.49 1.04 20.34
C VAL A 61 32.90 2.17 21.21
N LEU A 62 31.91 2.89 20.69
CA LEU A 62 31.27 4.02 21.36
C LEU A 62 30.11 3.57 22.26
N GLY A 63 29.90 4.32 23.35
CA GLY A 63 28.86 4.04 24.34
C GLY A 63 29.30 3.05 25.42
N THR A 64 28.42 2.12 25.78
CA THR A 64 28.68 1.16 26.86
C THR A 64 29.78 0.19 26.44
N SER A 65 30.79 0.00 27.32
CA SER A 65 31.94 -0.83 27.00
C SER A 65 31.54 -2.27 26.64
N PRO A 66 32.18 -2.92 25.64
CA PRO A 66 31.85 -4.29 25.25
C PRO A 66 32.04 -5.34 26.35
N GLU A 67 32.87 -5.07 27.36
CA GLU A 67 32.98 -5.91 28.56
C GLU A 67 31.73 -5.85 29.43
N MET A 68 31.10 -4.68 29.56
CA MET A 68 29.83 -4.54 30.30
C MET A 68 28.65 -5.11 29.51
N ILE A 69 28.69 -5.06 28.18
CA ILE A 69 27.73 -5.77 27.32
C ILE A 69 27.81 -7.29 27.59
N ASP A 70 29.01 -7.88 27.57
CA ASP A 70 29.21 -9.31 27.89
C ASP A 70 28.83 -9.63 29.36
N ASN A 71 29.03 -8.71 30.31
CA ASN A 71 28.56 -8.88 31.68
C ASN A 71 27.02 -8.93 31.80
N ALA A 72 26.29 -8.29 30.90
CA ALA A 72 24.82 -8.30 30.87
C ALA A 72 24.24 -9.48 30.09
N GLU A 73 24.81 -9.81 28.92
CA GLU A 73 24.34 -10.94 28.09
C GLU A 73 24.70 -12.30 28.70
N ASN A 74 25.84 -12.40 29.40
CA ASN A 74 26.25 -13.63 30.06
C ASN A 74 25.44 -13.89 31.35
N ARG A 75 24.51 -14.84 31.29
CA ARG A 75 23.60 -15.20 32.39
C ARG A 75 24.27 -15.39 33.76
N TYR A 76 25.47 -15.97 33.80
CA TYR A 76 26.19 -16.21 35.04
C TYR A 76 26.76 -14.92 35.65
N LYS A 77 27.35 -14.07 34.80
CA LYS A 77 27.86 -12.76 35.21
C LYS A 77 26.72 -11.84 35.65
N PHE A 78 25.67 -11.76 34.84
CA PHE A 78 24.50 -10.95 35.10
C PHE A 78 23.80 -11.36 36.40
N SER A 79 23.58 -12.66 36.63
CA SER A 79 23.01 -13.15 37.89
C SER A 79 23.81 -12.73 39.11
N ARG A 80 25.14 -12.91 39.08
CA ARG A 80 26.02 -12.52 40.20
C ARG A 80 25.99 -11.02 40.45
N MET A 81 25.90 -10.21 39.39
CA MET A 81 25.73 -8.77 39.51
C MET A 81 24.40 -8.43 40.20
N LEU A 82 23.28 -9.00 39.74
CA LEU A 82 21.95 -8.80 40.35
C LEU A 82 21.94 -9.17 41.86
N ASP A 83 22.51 -10.32 42.21
CA ASP A 83 22.65 -10.76 43.61
C ASP A 83 23.48 -9.76 44.45
N THR A 84 24.52 -9.17 43.85
CA THR A 84 25.41 -8.18 44.52
C THR A 84 24.73 -6.84 44.74
N ILE A 85 23.88 -6.38 43.81
CA ILE A 85 23.15 -5.10 43.91
C ILE A 85 21.80 -5.22 44.63
N GLY A 86 21.44 -6.42 45.07
CA GLY A 86 20.17 -6.70 45.76
C GLY A 86 18.96 -6.50 44.84
N VAL A 87 19.04 -6.94 43.59
CA VAL A 87 17.92 -6.99 42.65
C VAL A 87 17.51 -8.44 42.41
N ASP A 88 16.21 -8.71 42.55
CA ASP A 88 15.66 -10.06 42.56
C ASP A 88 15.48 -10.64 41.15
N GLN A 89 15.63 -11.96 41.01
CA GLN A 89 15.57 -12.70 39.76
C GLN A 89 14.93 -14.09 39.97
N PRO A 90 14.34 -14.72 38.94
CA PRO A 90 13.83 -16.09 39.06
C PRO A 90 14.96 -17.08 39.32
N THR A 91 14.76 -17.99 40.28
CA THR A 91 15.73 -19.04 40.63
C THR A 91 16.11 -19.85 39.40
N TRP A 92 17.40 -19.89 39.07
CA TRP A 92 17.91 -20.59 37.89
C TRP A 92 19.17 -21.40 38.23
N LYS A 93 19.50 -22.38 37.38
CA LYS A 93 20.78 -23.10 37.41
C LYS A 93 21.15 -23.62 36.02
N GLU A 94 22.43 -23.54 35.68
CA GLU A 94 23.03 -24.22 34.53
C GLU A 94 23.43 -25.66 34.92
N LEU A 95 23.09 -26.61 34.05
CA LEU A 95 23.04 -28.04 34.37
C LEU A 95 23.57 -28.87 33.20
N THR A 96 24.52 -29.76 33.47
CA THR A 96 25.14 -30.65 32.47
C THR A 96 24.63 -32.09 32.53
N SER A 97 23.88 -32.45 33.58
CA SER A 97 23.38 -33.82 33.78
C SER A 97 21.88 -33.88 34.10
N PHE A 98 21.22 -34.94 33.63
CA PHE A 98 19.81 -35.20 33.89
C PHE A 98 19.50 -35.34 35.40
N GLU A 99 20.37 -36.03 36.13
CA GLU A 99 20.32 -36.20 37.59
C GLU A 99 20.28 -34.85 38.33
N GLU A 100 21.14 -33.90 37.95
CA GLU A 100 21.16 -32.58 38.57
C GLU A 100 19.95 -31.74 38.15
N ALA A 101 19.51 -31.85 36.89
CA ALA A 101 18.31 -31.15 36.41
C ALA A 101 17.06 -31.58 37.18
N LYS A 102 16.88 -32.89 37.38
CA LYS A 102 15.82 -33.46 38.21
C LYS A 102 15.88 -32.95 39.65
N LYS A 103 17.06 -33.00 40.30
CA LYS A 103 17.25 -32.48 41.67
C LYS A 103 16.95 -30.98 41.78
N PHE A 104 17.32 -30.18 40.78
CA PHE A 104 17.01 -28.76 40.74
C PHE A 104 15.50 -28.51 40.59
N CYS A 105 14.84 -29.17 39.64
CA CYS A 105 13.41 -29.05 39.41
C CYS A 105 12.56 -29.49 40.62
N GLN A 106 12.99 -30.53 41.33
CA GLN A 106 12.38 -30.93 42.60
C GLN A 106 12.54 -29.87 43.69
N LYS A 107 13.69 -29.16 43.76
CA LYS A 107 13.92 -28.05 44.70
C LYS A 107 13.09 -26.81 44.39
N VAL A 108 12.96 -26.41 43.11
CA VAL A 108 12.25 -25.17 42.72
C VAL A 108 10.75 -25.37 42.47
N SER A 109 10.29 -26.61 42.39
CA SER A 109 8.96 -27.07 41.93
C SER A 109 8.65 -26.73 40.46
N TYR A 110 7.86 -27.59 39.81
CA TYR A 110 7.29 -27.32 38.49
C TYR A 110 6.19 -26.23 38.57
N PRO A 111 5.86 -25.53 37.47
CA PRO A 111 6.56 -25.57 36.18
C PRO A 111 7.93 -24.87 36.21
N VAL A 112 8.78 -25.23 35.26
CA VAL A 112 10.10 -24.64 34.99
C VAL A 112 10.24 -24.32 33.49
N LEU A 113 11.12 -23.39 33.16
CA LEU A 113 11.49 -23.02 31.80
C LEU A 113 12.88 -23.60 31.50
N VAL A 114 13.00 -24.38 30.43
CA VAL A 114 14.28 -24.98 30.00
C VAL A 114 14.74 -24.29 28.73
N ARG A 115 16.01 -23.84 28.73
CA ARG A 115 16.70 -23.17 27.62
C ARG A 115 18.00 -23.93 27.30
N PRO A 116 18.19 -24.44 26.08
CA PRO A 116 19.48 -24.97 25.65
C PRO A 116 20.54 -23.85 25.59
N SER A 117 21.76 -24.11 26.06
CA SER A 117 22.83 -23.09 26.09
C SER A 117 23.34 -22.67 24.71
N TYR A 118 23.29 -23.58 23.73
CA TYR A 118 23.79 -23.36 22.38
C TYR A 118 22.87 -22.55 21.47
N VAL A 119 21.70 -22.09 21.97
CA VAL A 119 20.72 -21.36 21.17
C VAL A 119 20.55 -19.91 21.68
N LEU A 120 20.95 -18.98 20.83
CA LEU A 120 20.68 -17.55 20.97
C LEU A 120 19.22 -17.23 20.61
N SER A 121 18.68 -16.15 21.15
CA SER A 121 17.32 -15.65 20.84
C SER A 121 16.15 -16.59 21.18
N GLY A 122 16.33 -17.53 22.11
CA GLY A 122 15.24 -18.30 22.73
C GLY A 122 14.62 -19.41 21.89
N ALA A 123 15.12 -19.68 20.68
CA ALA A 123 14.70 -20.85 19.92
C ALA A 123 14.98 -22.16 20.71
N ALA A 124 14.10 -23.14 20.53
CA ALA A 124 13.99 -24.39 21.29
C ALA A 124 13.64 -24.27 22.79
N MET A 125 13.38 -23.08 23.35
CA MET A 125 12.90 -22.94 24.73
C MET A 125 11.53 -23.62 24.94
N ASN A 126 11.33 -24.27 26.09
CA ASN A 126 10.06 -24.90 26.45
C ASN A 126 9.73 -24.78 27.95
N THR A 127 8.44 -24.62 28.24
CA THR A 127 7.88 -24.74 29.60
C THR A 127 7.59 -26.20 29.93
N VAL A 128 8.16 -26.69 31.02
CA VAL A 128 8.07 -28.07 31.51
C VAL A 128 7.22 -28.10 32.78
N TYR A 129 6.17 -28.93 32.80
CA TYR A 129 5.17 -28.96 33.88
C TYR A 129 5.25 -30.19 34.80
N SER A 130 6.03 -31.21 34.43
CA SER A 130 6.22 -32.42 35.23
C SER A 130 7.60 -33.06 34.99
N GLU A 131 7.95 -34.06 35.80
CA GLU A 131 9.22 -34.78 35.67
C GLU A 131 9.32 -35.59 34.36
N GLN A 132 8.23 -36.21 33.91
CA GLN A 132 8.16 -36.86 32.60
C GLN A 132 8.25 -35.84 31.45
N ASP A 133 7.77 -34.61 31.67
CA ASP A 133 7.94 -33.52 30.72
C ASP A 133 9.39 -33.02 30.64
N LEU A 134 10.18 -33.19 31.71
CA LEU A 134 11.62 -32.91 31.68
C LEU A 134 12.38 -34.01 30.95
N GLU A 135 12.04 -35.28 31.20
CA GLU A 135 12.74 -36.44 30.65
C GLU A 135 12.67 -36.51 29.12
N ASN A 136 11.49 -36.55 28.51
CA ASN A 136 11.42 -36.69 27.05
C ASN A 136 11.89 -35.43 26.31
N TYR A 137 11.83 -34.23 26.90
CA TYR A 137 12.40 -33.01 26.32
C TYR A 137 13.93 -33.04 26.35
N LEU A 138 14.55 -33.43 27.46
CA LEU A 138 16.00 -33.58 27.53
C LEU A 138 16.51 -34.75 26.69
N ALA A 139 15.74 -35.83 26.54
CA ALA A 139 16.04 -36.91 25.60
C ALA A 139 16.05 -36.40 24.14
N GLN A 140 15.03 -35.63 23.72
CA GLN A 140 14.98 -35.00 22.40
C GLN A 140 16.14 -34.01 22.18
N ALA A 141 16.48 -33.20 23.19
CA ALA A 141 17.60 -32.27 23.11
C ALA A 141 18.95 -33.01 22.96
N ALA A 142 19.14 -34.13 23.67
CA ALA A 142 20.36 -34.95 23.63
C ALA A 142 20.55 -35.73 22.31
N GLU A 143 19.48 -35.93 21.51
CA GLU A 143 19.60 -36.41 20.13
C GLU A 143 20.12 -35.33 19.17
N VAL A 144 19.87 -34.04 19.48
CA VAL A 144 20.27 -32.90 18.64
C VAL A 144 21.68 -32.39 18.97
N SER A 145 22.08 -32.38 20.25
CA SER A 145 23.48 -32.18 20.66
C SER A 145 23.77 -32.83 22.01
N ARG A 146 24.91 -33.55 22.11
CA ARG A 146 25.34 -34.26 23.33
C ARG A 146 26.30 -33.46 24.22
N GLU A 147 26.83 -32.32 23.75
CA GLU A 147 28.02 -31.69 24.34
C GLU A 147 27.75 -30.35 25.04
N HIS A 148 26.48 -29.95 25.22
CA HIS A 148 26.14 -28.62 25.71
C HIS A 148 25.20 -28.62 26.93
N PRO A 149 25.43 -27.75 27.93
CA PRO A 149 24.58 -27.63 29.11
C PRO A 149 23.17 -27.07 28.80
N VAL A 150 22.25 -27.26 29.73
CA VAL A 150 20.91 -26.66 29.72
C VAL A 150 20.75 -25.72 30.92
N VAL A 151 20.14 -24.55 30.67
CA VAL A 151 19.78 -23.59 31.70
C VAL A 151 18.31 -23.83 32.08
N ILE A 152 18.05 -24.12 33.36
CA ILE A 152 16.69 -24.27 33.88
C ILE A 152 16.38 -23.12 34.82
N THR A 153 15.23 -22.48 34.62
CA THR A 153 14.75 -21.33 35.40
C THR A 153 13.35 -21.60 35.95
N LYS A 154 13.02 -21.12 37.15
CA LYS A 154 11.65 -21.22 37.69
C LYS A 154 10.68 -20.41 36.84
N TYR A 155 9.65 -21.06 36.29
CA TYR A 155 8.57 -20.38 35.58
C TYR A 155 7.51 -19.89 36.58
N ILE A 156 7.08 -18.62 36.44
CA ILE A 156 6.17 -17.95 37.37
C ILE A 156 4.82 -17.76 36.67
N GLU A 157 3.89 -18.68 36.93
CA GLU A 157 2.59 -18.65 36.27
C GLU A 157 1.73 -17.44 36.70
N ASN A 158 1.08 -16.84 35.70
CA ASN A 158 0.12 -15.74 35.84
C ASN A 158 0.71 -14.44 36.39
N ALA A 159 2.02 -14.26 36.22
CA ALA A 159 2.63 -12.96 36.39
C ALA A 159 2.48 -12.12 35.12
N LYS A 160 2.47 -10.79 35.26
CA LYS A 160 2.51 -9.85 34.15
C LYS A 160 3.97 -9.65 33.73
N GLU A 161 4.20 -9.52 32.44
CA GLU A 161 5.50 -9.13 31.89
C GLU A 161 5.50 -7.63 31.59
N ILE A 162 6.63 -6.98 31.81
CA ILE A 162 6.80 -5.53 31.71
C ILE A 162 8.10 -5.24 30.99
N GLU A 163 8.05 -4.34 30.03
CA GLU A 163 9.21 -3.90 29.27
C GLU A 163 9.59 -2.48 29.69
N MET A 164 10.85 -2.30 30.12
CA MET A 164 11.43 -1.01 30.48
C MET A 164 12.47 -0.64 29.42
N ASP A 165 12.23 0.43 28.67
CA ASP A 165 13.20 1.03 27.76
C ASP A 165 13.80 2.27 28.40
N ALA A 166 15.14 2.36 28.44
CA ALA A 166 15.85 3.41 29.14
C ALA A 166 17.12 3.85 28.40
N VAL A 167 17.52 5.10 28.65
CA VAL A 167 18.78 5.68 28.21
C VAL A 167 19.55 6.12 29.43
N ALA A 168 20.83 5.79 29.48
CA ALA A 168 21.74 6.19 30.55
C ALA A 168 22.99 6.86 30.00
N LYS A 169 23.68 7.60 30.87
CA LYS A 169 25.00 8.18 30.64
C LYS A 169 25.82 8.02 31.91
N ASP A 170 27.03 7.47 31.81
CA ASP A 170 27.92 7.23 32.94
C ASP A 170 27.24 6.47 34.10
N GLY A 171 26.35 5.52 33.75
CA GLY A 171 25.55 4.73 34.69
C GLY A 171 24.30 5.43 35.27
N VAL A 172 24.10 6.72 35.01
CA VAL A 172 22.92 7.49 35.45
C VAL A 172 21.83 7.42 34.39
N VAL A 173 20.61 7.06 34.78
CA VAL A 173 19.44 7.03 33.88
C VAL A 173 18.96 8.46 33.60
N VAL A 174 18.90 8.84 32.32
CA VAL A 174 18.58 10.20 31.84
C VAL A 174 17.24 10.29 31.08
N GLY A 175 16.61 9.15 30.84
CA GLY A 175 15.27 9.01 30.28
C GLY A 175 14.84 7.55 30.32
N HIS A 176 13.59 7.27 30.65
CA HIS A 176 13.06 5.91 30.66
C HIS A 176 11.54 5.90 30.52
N PHE A 177 10.98 4.80 30.00
CA PHE A 177 9.55 4.59 29.91
C PHE A 177 9.20 3.10 30.11
N ILE A 178 8.06 2.86 30.76
CA ILE A 178 7.58 1.52 31.11
C ILE A 178 6.39 1.18 30.21
N SER A 179 6.42 0.02 29.56
CA SER A 179 5.31 -0.54 28.80
C SER A 179 4.82 -1.83 29.48
N GLU A 180 3.50 -2.01 29.62
CA GLU A 180 2.95 -3.27 30.14
C GLU A 180 2.57 -4.22 28.99
N HIS A 181 2.77 -5.54 29.19
CA HIS A 181 2.25 -6.54 28.29
C HIS A 181 0.78 -6.83 28.64
N VAL A 182 -0.06 -7.07 27.62
CA VAL A 182 -1.44 -7.56 27.81
C VAL A 182 -1.42 -9.04 28.17
N GLU A 183 -0.59 -9.83 27.49
CA GLU A 183 -0.35 -11.24 27.74
C GLU A 183 0.43 -11.44 29.06
N ASN A 184 0.18 -12.57 29.73
CA ASN A 184 0.99 -12.99 30.87
C ASN A 184 2.40 -13.41 30.40
N ALA A 185 3.37 -13.34 31.31
CA ALA A 185 4.73 -13.82 31.07
C ALA A 185 4.75 -15.27 30.55
N GLY A 186 5.56 -15.52 29.51
CA GLY A 186 5.64 -16.81 28.80
C GLY A 186 5.12 -16.81 27.36
N VAL A 187 4.48 -15.72 26.93
CA VAL A 187 4.49 -15.31 25.52
C VAL A 187 5.77 -14.48 25.31
N HIS A 188 6.53 -14.75 24.26
CA HIS A 188 7.75 -14.01 23.93
C HIS A 188 7.42 -12.51 23.74
N SER A 189 8.18 -11.60 24.36
CA SER A 189 7.95 -10.15 24.32
C SER A 189 7.70 -9.57 22.93
N GLY A 190 8.44 -10.06 21.92
CA GLY A 190 8.23 -9.74 20.50
C GLY A 190 6.84 -10.08 19.90
N ASP A 191 6.14 -11.05 20.48
CA ASP A 191 4.79 -11.48 20.11
C ASP A 191 3.73 -11.00 21.11
N ALA A 192 4.13 -10.17 22.09
CA ALA A 192 3.24 -9.58 23.07
C ALA A 192 2.67 -8.24 22.56
N THR A 193 1.46 -7.94 23.04
CA THR A 193 0.78 -6.67 22.87
C THR A 193 1.24 -5.71 23.97
N LEU A 194 1.79 -4.55 23.60
CA LEU A 194 2.27 -3.56 24.58
C LEU A 194 1.29 -2.40 24.73
N ILE A 195 1.11 -1.92 25.97
CA ILE A 195 0.35 -0.70 26.30
C ILE A 195 1.27 0.32 26.99
N LEU A 196 1.19 1.57 26.55
CA LEU A 196 1.99 2.70 27.04
C LEU A 196 1.11 3.97 27.10
N PRO A 197 1.04 4.69 28.23
CA PRO A 197 1.54 4.35 29.57
C PRO A 197 0.83 3.13 30.18
N PRO A 198 1.43 2.43 31.16
CA PRO A 198 0.86 1.21 31.73
C PRO A 198 -0.44 1.51 32.49
N GLN A 199 -1.45 0.66 32.35
CA GLN A 199 -2.81 0.93 32.82
C GLN A 199 -3.24 0.07 34.01
N ASP A 200 -2.68 -1.13 34.18
CA ASP A 200 -3.01 -2.02 35.32
C ASP A 200 -1.78 -2.32 36.22
N LEU A 201 -0.82 -1.39 36.33
CA LEU A 201 0.30 -1.49 37.27
C LEU A 201 0.10 -0.56 38.48
N GLU A 202 0.37 -1.07 39.67
CA GLU A 202 0.34 -0.25 40.89
C GLU A 202 1.54 0.70 40.96
N PRO A 203 1.40 1.94 41.48
CA PRO A 203 2.51 2.89 41.61
C PRO A 203 3.71 2.36 42.40
N GLU A 204 3.49 1.49 43.39
CA GLU A 204 4.57 0.83 44.14
C GLU A 204 5.39 -0.11 43.24
N THR A 205 4.71 -0.88 42.38
CA THR A 205 5.37 -1.75 41.39
C THR A 205 6.22 -0.92 40.43
N ILE A 206 5.67 0.20 39.92
CA ILE A 206 6.38 1.14 39.04
C ILE A 206 7.66 1.66 39.73
N ALA A 207 7.55 2.17 40.96
CA ALA A 207 8.70 2.69 41.70
C ALA A 207 9.79 1.63 41.97
N ARG A 208 9.41 0.38 42.23
CA ARG A 208 10.37 -0.74 42.37
C ARG A 208 11.11 -1.03 41.06
N ILE A 209 10.43 -0.95 39.91
CA ILE A 209 11.02 -1.19 38.58
C ILE A 209 12.02 -0.08 38.23
N GLU A 210 11.67 1.18 38.47
CA GLU A 210 12.59 2.31 38.25
C GLU A 210 13.86 2.17 39.11
N GLU A 211 13.71 1.82 40.39
CA GLU A 211 14.85 1.64 41.28
C GLU A 211 15.75 0.48 40.87
N ALA A 212 15.18 -0.66 40.46
CA ALA A 212 15.95 -1.76 39.90
C ALA A 212 16.69 -1.35 38.61
N THR A 213 16.03 -0.56 37.75
CA THR A 213 16.60 -0.03 36.50
C THR A 213 17.78 0.90 36.77
N ARG A 214 17.67 1.82 37.74
CA ARG A 214 18.78 2.69 38.17
C ARG A 214 19.97 1.88 38.68
N LYS A 215 19.72 0.88 39.54
CA LYS A 215 20.78 0.00 40.07
C LYS A 215 21.50 -0.79 38.97
N ILE A 216 20.76 -1.35 38.00
CA ILE A 216 21.33 -2.10 36.88
C ILE A 216 22.13 -1.17 35.94
N GLY A 217 21.58 0.01 35.62
CA GLY A 217 22.27 1.02 34.81
C GLY A 217 23.60 1.45 35.41
N ALA A 218 23.62 1.71 36.73
CA ALA A 218 24.83 2.06 37.46
C ALA A 218 25.85 0.90 37.53
N ALA A 219 25.38 -0.32 37.80
CA ALA A 219 26.25 -1.51 37.93
C ALA A 219 26.95 -1.90 36.61
N LEU A 220 26.28 -1.70 35.48
CA LEU A 220 26.82 -1.93 34.13
C LEU A 220 27.51 -0.68 33.55
N ASN A 221 27.55 0.44 34.29
CA ASN A 221 28.04 1.75 33.83
C ASN A 221 27.50 2.13 32.43
N VAL A 222 26.18 2.00 32.24
CA VAL A 222 25.55 2.14 30.92
C VAL A 222 25.70 3.57 30.41
N THR A 223 26.14 3.69 29.15
CA THR A 223 26.10 4.90 28.35
C THR A 223 25.50 4.56 26.99
N GLY A 224 24.34 5.16 26.68
CA GLY A 224 23.51 4.80 25.53
C GLY A 224 22.22 4.07 25.94
N PRO A 225 21.62 3.29 25.02
CA PRO A 225 20.32 2.67 25.20
C PRO A 225 20.44 1.30 25.90
N PHE A 226 19.47 0.98 26.74
CA PHE A 226 19.29 -0.35 27.31
C PHE A 226 17.82 -0.67 27.59
N ASN A 227 17.52 -1.95 27.68
CA ASN A 227 16.19 -2.49 27.88
C ASN A 227 16.23 -3.57 28.97
N ILE A 228 15.21 -3.61 29.84
CA ILE A 228 15.08 -4.62 30.89
C ILE A 228 13.68 -5.18 30.86
N GLN A 229 13.59 -6.52 30.89
CA GLN A 229 12.32 -7.23 30.99
C GLN A 229 12.10 -7.68 32.44
N PHE A 230 10.94 -7.36 32.99
CA PHE A 230 10.55 -7.67 34.36
C PHE A 230 9.31 -8.58 34.39
N ILE A 231 9.27 -9.45 35.40
CA ILE A 231 8.08 -10.17 35.83
C ILE A 231 7.53 -9.45 37.05
N ALA A 232 6.25 -9.05 37.02
CA ALA A 232 5.54 -8.50 38.19
C ALA A 232 4.39 -9.42 38.62
N LYS A 233 4.31 -9.68 39.93
CA LYS A 233 3.23 -10.46 40.55
C LYS A 233 3.11 -10.11 42.02
N ASP A 234 1.88 -9.82 42.47
CA ASP A 234 1.57 -9.52 43.88
C ASP A 234 2.49 -8.40 44.45
N ASN A 235 2.70 -7.34 43.65
CA ASN A 235 3.66 -6.23 43.82
C ASN A 235 5.16 -6.58 43.88
N ASP A 236 5.53 -7.86 43.88
CA ASP A 236 6.92 -8.30 43.73
C ASP A 236 7.38 -8.30 42.27
N ILE A 237 8.61 -7.83 42.06
CA ILE A 237 9.26 -7.75 40.75
C ILE A 237 10.49 -8.66 40.69
N LYS A 238 10.72 -9.28 39.53
CA LYS A 238 11.92 -10.07 39.24
C LYS A 238 12.43 -9.81 37.84
N VAL A 239 13.74 -9.66 37.66
CA VAL A 239 14.37 -9.41 36.36
C VAL A 239 14.47 -10.69 35.54
N ILE A 240 14.06 -10.65 34.27
CA ILE A 240 14.23 -11.75 33.30
C ILE A 240 15.64 -11.68 32.69
N GLU A 241 15.93 -10.55 32.04
CA GLU A 241 17.16 -10.25 31.31
C GLU A 241 17.33 -8.72 31.14
N CYS A 242 18.56 -8.29 30.83
CA CYS A 242 18.88 -6.91 30.44
C CYS A 242 19.62 -6.92 29.10
N ASN A 243 19.09 -6.18 28.13
CA ASN A 243 19.66 -5.99 26.82
C ASN A 243 20.34 -4.61 26.77
N VAL A 244 21.67 -4.55 26.77
CA VAL A 244 22.44 -3.28 26.72
C VAL A 244 22.57 -2.79 25.27
N ARG A 245 21.42 -2.51 24.65
CA ARG A 245 21.24 -1.96 23.30
C ARG A 245 19.83 -1.39 23.17
N ALA A 246 19.56 -0.75 22.03
CA ALA A 246 18.17 -0.44 21.64
C ALA A 246 17.35 -1.73 21.52
N SER A 247 16.11 -1.68 22.02
CA SER A 247 15.11 -2.72 21.83
C SER A 247 14.26 -2.43 20.59
N ARG A 248 13.35 -3.37 20.27
CA ARG A 248 12.34 -3.21 19.21
C ARG A 248 11.20 -2.24 19.59
N SER A 249 11.08 -1.87 20.86
CA SER A 249 10.04 -1.00 21.40
C SER A 249 10.49 0.46 21.47
N PHE A 250 11.79 0.75 21.38
CA PHE A 250 12.33 2.13 21.29
C PHE A 250 11.60 3.00 20.24
N PRO A 251 11.32 2.55 18.99
CA PRO A 251 10.56 3.34 18.03
C PRO A 251 9.12 3.60 18.49
N PHE A 252 8.43 2.59 19.02
CA PHE A 252 7.07 2.72 19.57
C PHE A 252 7.05 3.74 20.72
N VAL A 253 7.90 3.55 21.73
CA VAL A 253 8.04 4.45 22.88
C VAL A 253 8.37 5.87 22.43
N SER A 254 9.33 6.04 21.52
CA SER A 254 9.80 7.35 21.08
C SER A 254 8.72 8.15 20.35
N LYS A 255 7.93 7.48 19.50
CA LYS A 255 6.72 8.08 18.92
C LYS A 255 5.73 8.43 20.03
N VAL A 256 5.24 7.44 20.77
CA VAL A 256 4.16 7.63 21.75
C VAL A 256 4.43 8.78 22.74
N MET A 257 5.65 8.87 23.27
CA MET A 257 6.00 9.91 24.25
C MET A 257 6.44 11.24 23.62
N GLY A 258 6.71 11.29 22.31
CA GLY A 258 7.23 12.46 21.60
C GLY A 258 8.70 12.76 21.88
N VAL A 259 9.48 11.75 22.27
CA VAL A 259 10.87 11.88 22.71
C VAL A 259 11.73 10.89 21.94
N ASP A 260 12.64 11.37 21.09
CA ASP A 260 13.54 10.48 20.37
C ASP A 260 14.64 9.92 21.28
N LEU A 261 14.40 8.70 21.79
CA LEU A 261 15.35 7.99 22.64
C LEU A 261 16.61 7.57 21.88
N ILE A 262 16.53 7.35 20.56
CA ILE A 262 17.67 6.96 19.74
C ILE A 262 18.59 8.17 19.53
N GLU A 263 18.03 9.35 19.29
CA GLU A 263 18.77 10.62 19.23
C GLU A 263 19.41 10.94 20.60
N MET A 264 18.65 10.82 21.69
CA MET A 264 19.17 11.03 23.06
C MET A 264 20.33 10.07 23.37
N ALA A 265 20.15 8.77 23.12
CA ALA A 265 21.18 7.77 23.35
C ALA A 265 22.41 7.99 22.47
N THR A 266 22.24 8.39 21.21
CA THR A 266 23.35 8.71 20.31
C THR A 266 24.12 9.94 20.80
N LYS A 267 23.44 11.01 21.20
CA LYS A 267 24.08 12.19 21.80
C LYS A 267 24.85 11.83 23.07
N ALA A 268 24.29 10.98 23.94
CA ALA A 268 24.96 10.49 25.15
C ALA A 268 26.25 9.70 24.82
N MET A 269 26.19 8.75 23.88
CA MET A 269 27.36 7.95 23.45
C MET A 269 28.44 8.78 22.74
N MET A 270 28.05 9.86 22.06
CA MET A 270 28.98 10.82 21.42
C MET A 270 29.47 11.93 22.36
N GLY A 271 29.04 11.96 23.63
CA GLY A 271 29.38 13.04 24.57
C GLY A 271 28.82 14.42 24.20
N ARG A 272 27.83 14.50 23.30
CA ARG A 272 27.18 15.74 22.89
C ARG A 272 26.15 16.20 23.93
N PRO A 273 25.87 17.52 24.04
CA PRO A 273 24.82 18.00 24.93
C PRO A 273 23.43 17.54 24.46
N PHE A 274 22.58 17.16 25.42
CA PHE A 274 21.17 16.84 25.23
C PHE A 274 20.38 17.25 26.49
N VAL A 275 19.06 17.18 26.42
CA VAL A 275 18.18 17.45 27.58
C VAL A 275 17.81 16.12 28.22
N GLU A 276 18.13 15.96 29.50
CA GLU A 276 17.66 14.84 30.33
C GLU A 276 16.17 15.00 30.62
N TYR A 277 15.39 13.92 30.56
CA TYR A 277 13.92 13.94 30.73
C TYR A 277 13.19 15.09 30.00
N PRO A 278 13.29 15.17 28.66
CA PRO A 278 12.61 16.21 27.89
C PRO A 278 11.07 16.09 28.03
N PRO A 279 10.33 17.20 27.89
CA PRO A 279 8.88 17.22 28.08
C PRO A 279 8.18 16.32 27.06
N THR A 280 7.35 15.40 27.54
CA THR A 280 6.58 14.46 26.71
C THR A 280 5.39 15.15 26.06
N THR A 281 5.09 14.81 24.80
CA THR A 281 3.99 15.44 24.03
C THR A 281 2.65 14.70 24.14
N ILE A 282 2.61 13.55 24.82
CA ILE A 282 1.39 12.76 24.99
C ILE A 282 0.37 13.50 25.87
N SER A 283 -0.91 13.50 25.45
CA SER A 283 -2.02 14.00 26.27
C SER A 283 -2.31 13.04 27.41
N ALA A 284 -2.75 13.55 28.56
CA ALA A 284 -3.16 12.72 29.70
C ALA A 284 -4.30 11.74 29.36
N ASP A 285 -5.19 12.13 28.44
CA ASP A 285 -6.31 11.31 27.93
C ASP A 285 -5.91 10.54 26.66
N CYS A 286 -4.69 10.01 26.61
CA CYS A 286 -4.19 9.23 25.47
C CYS A 286 -3.38 8.01 25.92
N VAL A 287 -3.70 6.88 25.31
CA VAL A 287 -2.99 5.62 25.48
C VAL A 287 -2.62 5.08 24.10
N ALA A 288 -1.44 4.50 23.97
CA ALA A 288 -1.02 3.80 22.77
C ALA A 288 -0.96 2.29 23.00
N CYS A 289 -1.26 1.54 21.95
CA CYS A 289 -1.21 0.09 21.93
C CYS A 289 -0.41 -0.39 20.71
N LYS A 290 0.53 -1.30 20.93
CA LYS A 290 1.29 -2.00 19.90
C LYS A 290 0.84 -3.44 19.84
N VAL A 291 0.39 -3.88 18.67
CA VAL A 291 -0.06 -5.26 18.38
C VAL A 291 0.88 -5.90 17.36
N PRO A 292 1.33 -7.16 17.57
CA PRO A 292 2.18 -7.88 16.60
C PRO A 292 1.43 -8.28 15.33
N GLN A 293 2.12 -8.21 14.18
CA GLN A 293 1.66 -8.70 12.89
C GLN A 293 2.23 -10.10 12.61
N PHE A 294 1.34 -11.07 12.39
CA PHE A 294 1.72 -12.45 12.10
C PHE A 294 1.61 -12.81 10.62
N SER A 295 2.48 -13.71 10.17
CA SER A 295 2.50 -14.27 8.81
C SER A 295 1.94 -15.71 8.73
N PHE A 296 1.15 -16.15 9.71
CA PHE A 296 0.60 -17.52 9.74
C PHE A 296 -0.20 -17.91 8.49
N SER A 297 -0.82 -16.94 7.79
CA SER A 297 -1.53 -17.17 6.52
C SER A 297 -0.61 -17.49 5.33
N ARG A 298 0.69 -17.23 5.45
CA ARG A 298 1.73 -17.55 4.44
C ARG A 298 2.50 -18.83 4.77
N LEU A 299 2.50 -19.26 6.03
CA LEU A 299 3.26 -20.41 6.54
C LEU A 299 2.37 -21.63 6.72
N SER A 300 2.21 -22.42 5.65
CA SER A 300 1.53 -23.72 5.69
C SER A 300 2.22 -24.65 6.70
N GLY A 301 1.45 -25.28 7.58
CA GLY A 301 1.97 -26.18 8.62
C GLY A 301 2.34 -25.52 9.95
N ALA A 302 2.35 -24.18 10.03
CA ALA A 302 2.54 -23.48 11.30
C ALA A 302 1.24 -23.46 12.13
N ASP A 303 1.32 -23.83 13.41
CA ASP A 303 0.24 -23.68 14.40
C ASP A 303 0.18 -22.22 14.86
N PRO A 304 -0.94 -21.49 14.67
CA PRO A 304 -1.05 -20.09 15.07
C PRO A 304 -1.33 -19.98 16.59
N VAL A 305 -0.34 -20.36 17.40
CA VAL A 305 -0.34 -20.26 18.87
C VAL A 305 0.93 -19.56 19.31
N LEU A 306 0.78 -18.61 20.23
CA LEU A 306 1.90 -17.88 20.81
C LEU A 306 2.57 -18.70 21.92
N GLY A 307 3.89 -18.54 22.07
CA GLY A 307 4.66 -19.21 23.10
C GLY A 307 5.95 -18.46 23.41
N VAL A 308 6.93 -19.15 24.00
CA VAL A 308 8.23 -18.57 24.39
C VAL A 308 9.18 -18.30 23.21
N GLU A 309 8.80 -18.67 22.00
CA GLU A 309 9.51 -18.36 20.75
C GLU A 309 8.75 -17.26 19.99
N MET A 310 9.46 -16.33 19.37
CA MET A 310 8.88 -15.30 18.49
C MET A 310 8.41 -15.89 17.16
N ALA A 311 7.17 -15.60 16.76
CA ALA A 311 6.57 -15.99 15.48
C ALA A 311 6.00 -14.80 14.68
N SER A 312 5.95 -13.60 15.26
CA SER A 312 5.58 -12.36 14.55
C SER A 312 6.61 -11.94 13.51
N THR A 313 6.17 -11.17 12.51
CA THR A 313 7.02 -10.67 11.40
C THR A 313 7.00 -9.15 11.26
N GLY A 314 6.33 -8.45 12.17
CA GLY A 314 6.16 -7.00 12.18
C GLY A 314 5.22 -6.58 13.30
N GLU A 315 4.85 -5.31 13.32
CA GLU A 315 4.05 -4.70 14.38
C GLU A 315 3.21 -3.54 13.86
N VAL A 316 2.14 -3.22 14.57
CA VAL A 316 1.26 -2.09 14.31
C VAL A 316 1.03 -1.35 15.62
N ALA A 317 1.24 -0.03 15.63
CA ALA A 317 0.97 0.83 16.77
C ALA A 317 -0.17 1.80 16.45
N CYS A 318 -1.10 1.99 17.39
CA CYS A 318 -2.17 2.98 17.29
C CYS A 318 -2.41 3.68 18.63
N PHE A 319 -2.87 4.93 18.56
CA PHE A 319 -3.34 5.71 19.70
C PHE A 319 -4.86 5.48 19.94
N GLY A 320 -5.31 5.87 21.12
CA GLY A 320 -6.73 5.94 21.51
C GLY A 320 -6.90 6.80 22.77
N VAL A 321 -8.15 7.07 23.14
CA VAL A 321 -8.52 7.71 24.41
C VAL A 321 -8.20 6.80 25.60
N ASP A 322 -8.45 5.49 25.44
CA ASP A 322 -8.12 4.46 26.41
C ASP A 322 -7.46 3.24 25.73
N LYS A 323 -6.98 2.28 26.54
CA LYS A 323 -6.38 1.04 26.02
C LYS A 323 -7.31 0.19 25.16
N TYR A 324 -8.62 0.30 25.33
CA TYR A 324 -9.59 -0.50 24.59
C TYR A 324 -9.77 0.04 23.17
N GLU A 325 -9.86 1.36 23.03
CA GLU A 325 -9.88 2.02 21.71
C GLU A 325 -8.55 1.82 20.98
N ALA A 326 -7.42 2.06 21.67
CA ALA A 326 -6.09 1.91 21.08
C ALA A 326 -5.83 0.47 20.61
N TYR A 327 -6.19 -0.53 21.42
CA TYR A 327 -6.11 -1.95 21.05
C TYR A 327 -7.02 -2.29 19.87
N LEU A 328 -8.26 -1.77 19.84
CA LEU A 328 -9.19 -2.02 18.74
C LEU A 328 -8.69 -1.41 17.42
N LYS A 329 -8.19 -0.17 17.45
CA LYS A 329 -7.56 0.50 16.31
C LYS A 329 -6.34 -0.28 15.81
N ALA A 330 -5.42 -0.66 16.70
CA ALA A 330 -4.23 -1.44 16.35
C ALA A 330 -4.58 -2.80 15.73
N LEU A 331 -5.53 -3.52 16.33
CA LEU A 331 -5.97 -4.83 15.86
C LEU A 331 -6.64 -4.75 14.48
N ILE A 332 -7.53 -3.78 14.23
CA ILE A 332 -8.16 -3.59 12.92
C ILE A 332 -7.10 -3.28 11.85
N SER A 333 -6.10 -2.49 12.20
CA SER A 333 -4.99 -2.12 11.32
C SER A 333 -4.08 -3.32 10.94
N THR A 334 -4.06 -4.43 11.71
CA THR A 334 -3.43 -5.71 11.27
C THR A 334 -4.27 -6.47 10.21
N GLY A 335 -5.41 -5.93 9.78
CA GLY A 335 -6.39 -6.59 8.91
C GLY A 335 -7.46 -7.41 9.65
N PHE A 336 -7.55 -7.31 10.98
CA PHE A 336 -8.60 -7.97 11.77
C PHE A 336 -9.98 -7.39 11.44
N LYS A 337 -11.01 -8.26 11.43
CA LYS A 337 -12.40 -7.85 11.17
C LYS A 337 -13.20 -7.94 12.46
N ILE A 338 -13.89 -6.86 12.83
CA ILE A 338 -14.82 -6.87 13.96
C ILE A 338 -15.95 -7.89 13.68
N PRO A 339 -16.31 -8.78 14.63
CA PRO A 339 -17.41 -9.72 14.45
C PRO A 339 -18.77 -9.04 14.29
N LYS A 340 -19.62 -9.60 13.44
CA LYS A 340 -20.95 -9.03 13.14
C LYS A 340 -22.07 -9.71 13.89
N ALA A 341 -22.05 -11.04 13.99
CA ALA A 341 -23.13 -11.81 14.60
C ALA A 341 -22.64 -13.09 15.31
N ASN A 342 -21.72 -13.86 14.71
CA ASN A 342 -21.47 -15.23 15.12
C ASN A 342 -20.07 -15.41 15.72
N ILE A 343 -19.99 -15.85 16.98
CA ILE A 343 -18.71 -16.03 17.71
C ILE A 343 -18.57 -17.48 18.18
N LEU A 344 -17.45 -18.13 17.85
CA LEU A 344 -17.09 -19.46 18.30
C LEU A 344 -16.14 -19.41 19.50
N LEU A 345 -16.49 -20.15 20.56
CA LEU A 345 -15.74 -20.26 21.80
C LEU A 345 -15.23 -21.69 22.00
N SER A 346 -13.93 -21.86 22.21
CA SER A 346 -13.37 -23.15 22.58
C SER A 346 -12.28 -22.94 23.63
N MET A 347 -12.62 -23.24 24.88
CA MET A 347 -11.79 -22.97 26.05
C MET A 347 -11.38 -24.27 26.73
N GLY A 348 -10.08 -24.52 26.79
CA GLY A 348 -9.52 -25.75 27.33
C GLY A 348 -9.63 -25.86 28.85
N SER A 349 -8.97 -24.98 29.60
CA SER A 349 -8.90 -25.09 31.06
C SER A 349 -10.16 -24.57 31.75
N PHE A 350 -10.50 -25.12 32.92
CA PHE A 350 -11.58 -24.60 33.77
C PHE A 350 -11.28 -23.18 34.27
N LYS A 351 -9.99 -22.84 34.45
CA LYS A 351 -9.56 -21.51 34.88
C LYS A 351 -9.91 -20.45 33.84
N ASP A 352 -9.60 -20.71 32.58
CA ASP A 352 -9.88 -19.77 31.49
C ASP A 352 -11.39 -19.59 31.28
N LYS A 353 -12.18 -20.68 31.39
CA LYS A 353 -13.64 -20.62 31.37
C LYS A 353 -14.20 -19.70 32.46
N LYS A 354 -13.68 -19.81 33.69
CA LYS A 354 -14.08 -18.94 34.80
C LYS A 354 -13.62 -17.49 34.61
N GLU A 355 -12.41 -17.25 34.09
CA GLU A 355 -11.91 -15.89 33.84
C GLU A 355 -12.65 -15.19 32.68
N MET A 356 -13.05 -15.95 31.64
CA MET A 356 -13.79 -15.44 30.49
C MET A 356 -15.29 -15.26 30.74
N LEU A 357 -15.87 -15.90 31.76
CA LEU A 357 -17.33 -15.88 32.00
C LEU A 357 -17.96 -14.47 31.94
N PRO A 358 -17.42 -13.42 32.60
CA PRO A 358 -17.99 -12.07 32.52
C PRO A 358 -17.94 -11.45 31.11
N SER A 359 -16.92 -11.81 30.32
CA SER A 359 -16.79 -11.37 28.93
C SER A 359 -17.79 -12.11 28.03
N VAL A 360 -17.98 -13.41 28.23
CA VAL A 360 -18.96 -14.19 27.45
C VAL A 360 -20.40 -13.76 27.75
N GLU A 361 -20.72 -13.45 29.01
CA GLU A 361 -22.00 -12.81 29.36
C GLU A 361 -22.19 -11.47 28.64
N LYS A 362 -21.15 -10.63 28.57
CA LYS A 362 -21.21 -9.34 27.88
C LYS A 362 -21.47 -9.51 26.38
N LEU A 363 -20.81 -10.48 25.71
CA LEU A 363 -21.11 -10.84 24.32
C LEU A 363 -22.56 -11.28 24.10
N ALA A 364 -23.11 -12.11 24.99
CA ALA A 364 -24.50 -12.55 24.92
C ALA A 364 -25.49 -11.38 25.07
N ARG A 365 -25.20 -10.44 25.99
CA ARG A 365 -26.02 -9.23 26.20
C ARG A 365 -25.98 -8.25 25.01
N LEU A 366 -24.89 -8.22 24.26
CA LEU A 366 -24.75 -7.45 23.01
C LEU A 366 -25.49 -8.09 21.81
N GLY A 367 -26.08 -9.29 21.98
CA GLY A 367 -26.86 -9.95 20.94
C GLY A 367 -26.05 -10.85 20.00
N TYR A 368 -24.77 -11.11 20.29
CA TYR A 368 -23.98 -12.06 19.51
C TYR A 368 -24.49 -13.49 19.70
N LYS A 369 -24.61 -14.24 18.60
CA LYS A 369 -24.91 -15.67 18.63
C LYS A 369 -23.64 -16.45 18.97
N LEU A 370 -23.64 -17.07 20.14
CA LEU A 370 -22.52 -17.85 20.65
C LEU A 370 -22.59 -19.31 20.18
N PHE A 371 -21.45 -19.82 19.74
CA PHE A 371 -21.23 -21.23 19.42
C PHE A 371 -20.09 -21.76 20.29
N ALA A 372 -20.13 -23.03 20.71
CA ALA A 372 -19.06 -23.58 21.54
C ALA A 372 -18.82 -25.10 21.38
N THR A 373 -17.56 -25.51 21.60
CA THR A 373 -17.16 -26.92 21.72
C THR A 373 -17.66 -27.56 23.01
N ALA A 374 -17.94 -28.87 23.02
CA ALA A 374 -18.63 -29.65 24.09
C ALA A 374 -18.47 -29.09 25.51
N GLY A 375 -17.34 -29.36 26.17
CA GLY A 375 -17.11 -28.91 27.54
C GLY A 375 -17.01 -27.39 27.76
N THR A 376 -17.06 -26.58 26.70
CA THR A 376 -17.29 -25.12 26.78
C THR A 376 -18.78 -24.78 26.69
N ALA A 377 -19.54 -25.47 25.83
CA ALA A 377 -20.99 -25.34 25.75
C ALA A 377 -21.67 -25.76 27.07
N ASP A 378 -21.30 -26.92 27.62
CA ASP A 378 -21.85 -27.44 28.89
C ASP A 378 -21.69 -26.42 30.03
N PHE A 379 -20.47 -25.90 30.21
CA PHE A 379 -20.14 -24.89 31.22
C PHE A 379 -20.95 -23.59 31.04
N LEU A 380 -21.17 -23.15 29.81
CA LEU A 380 -21.96 -21.93 29.55
C LEU A 380 -23.46 -22.17 29.77
N GLN A 381 -23.97 -23.37 29.45
CA GLN A 381 -25.36 -23.76 29.73
C GLN A 381 -25.65 -23.88 31.24
N GLU A 382 -24.71 -24.41 32.04
CA GLU A 382 -24.79 -24.39 33.50
C GLU A 382 -24.94 -22.97 34.06
N HIS A 383 -24.25 -21.99 33.45
CA HIS A 383 -24.33 -20.57 33.78
C HIS A 383 -25.49 -19.84 33.06
N LYS A 384 -26.42 -20.58 32.44
CA LYS A 384 -27.63 -20.08 31.74
C LYS A 384 -27.36 -19.15 30.55
N ILE A 385 -26.19 -19.25 29.93
CA ILE A 385 -25.83 -18.48 28.73
C ILE A 385 -26.29 -19.26 27.49
N PRO A 386 -27.09 -18.66 26.58
CA PRO A 386 -27.54 -19.33 25.37
C PRO A 386 -26.36 -19.56 24.41
N VAL A 387 -26.10 -20.82 24.07
CA VAL A 387 -24.98 -21.23 23.21
C VAL A 387 -25.34 -22.43 22.35
N GLN A 388 -24.96 -22.40 21.07
CA GLN A 388 -25.11 -23.53 20.14
C GLN A 388 -23.88 -24.44 20.20
N TYR A 389 -24.11 -25.75 20.33
CA TYR A 389 -23.05 -26.76 20.31
C TYR A 389 -22.45 -26.94 18.91
N LEU A 390 -21.12 -27.04 18.81
CA LEU A 390 -20.39 -27.46 17.60
C LEU A 390 -19.24 -28.43 17.94
N GLU A 391 -19.01 -29.46 17.12
CA GLU A 391 -17.94 -30.44 17.31
C GLU A 391 -17.09 -30.68 16.04
N VAL A 392 -15.86 -31.13 16.24
CA VAL A 392 -15.00 -31.70 15.18
C VAL A 392 -15.34 -33.19 15.01
N LEU A 393 -16.30 -33.44 14.11
CA LEU A 393 -16.75 -34.78 13.70
C LEU A 393 -15.63 -35.52 12.95
N ALA A 394 -15.52 -36.84 13.17
CA ALA A 394 -14.34 -37.61 12.78
C ALA A 394 -14.49 -38.46 11.50
N ASN A 395 -15.68 -38.55 10.89
CA ASN A 395 -15.93 -39.27 9.63
C ASN A 395 -17.22 -38.78 8.95
N GLU A 396 -17.29 -38.92 7.62
CA GLU A 396 -18.44 -38.59 6.75
C GLU A 396 -19.58 -39.63 6.83
N GLN A 397 -19.89 -40.14 8.03
CA GLN A 397 -21.00 -41.09 8.25
C GLN A 397 -22.03 -40.46 9.19
N GLU A 398 -22.86 -39.58 8.63
CA GLU A 398 -24.27 -39.29 8.98
C GLU A 398 -24.68 -37.94 8.37
N ASP A 399 -25.53 -37.95 7.34
CA ASP A 399 -26.05 -36.72 6.67
C ASP A 399 -26.85 -35.79 7.61
N GLN A 400 -27.13 -36.21 8.84
CA GLN A 400 -27.93 -35.49 9.83
C GLN A 400 -27.14 -34.52 10.72
N ARG A 401 -25.79 -34.44 10.63
CA ARG A 401 -24.96 -33.67 11.58
C ARG A 401 -24.26 -32.42 11.03
N SER A 402 -24.60 -31.96 9.82
CA SER A 402 -23.99 -30.76 9.22
C SER A 402 -24.16 -29.48 10.07
N GLU A 403 -25.31 -29.32 10.73
CA GLU A 403 -25.61 -28.19 11.63
C GLU A 403 -24.78 -28.16 12.93
N PHE A 404 -24.11 -29.26 13.28
CA PHE A 404 -23.26 -29.37 14.46
C PHE A 404 -21.76 -29.47 14.11
N SER A 405 -21.40 -29.43 12.82
CA SER A 405 -20.01 -29.56 12.37
C SER A 405 -19.25 -28.24 12.46
N LEU A 406 -18.28 -28.16 13.37
CA LEU A 406 -17.41 -27.00 13.57
C LEU A 406 -16.60 -26.68 12.30
N THR A 407 -16.01 -27.71 11.68
CA THR A 407 -15.20 -27.58 10.46
C THR A 407 -16.01 -27.01 9.30
N GLN A 408 -17.28 -27.41 9.16
CA GLN A 408 -18.17 -26.90 8.13
C GLN A 408 -18.63 -25.46 8.40
N HIS A 409 -18.82 -25.07 9.67
CA HIS A 409 -19.16 -23.69 10.04
C HIS A 409 -18.01 -22.72 9.74
N LEU A 410 -16.75 -23.14 9.97
CA LEU A 410 -15.57 -22.37 9.55
C LEU A 410 -15.49 -22.30 8.01
N ALA A 411 -15.58 -23.44 7.31
CA ALA A 411 -15.45 -23.48 5.84
C ALA A 411 -16.54 -22.69 5.09
N LYS A 412 -17.75 -22.59 5.65
CA LYS A 412 -18.85 -21.77 5.11
C LYS A 412 -18.79 -20.29 5.52
N ASN A 413 -17.78 -19.85 6.27
CA ASN A 413 -17.70 -18.52 6.88
C ASN A 413 -18.97 -18.16 7.69
N MET A 414 -19.51 -19.13 8.45
CA MET A 414 -20.64 -18.90 9.35
C MET A 414 -20.21 -18.34 10.71
N ILE A 415 -18.91 -18.25 10.98
CA ILE A 415 -18.31 -17.70 12.22
C ILE A 415 -17.51 -16.46 11.85
N ASP A 416 -17.77 -15.33 12.53
CA ASP A 416 -17.07 -14.06 12.31
C ASP A 416 -15.83 -13.89 13.22
N LEU A 417 -15.77 -14.61 14.34
CA LEU A 417 -14.65 -14.58 15.29
C LEU A 417 -14.52 -15.95 15.98
N TYR A 418 -13.29 -16.47 16.07
CA TYR A 418 -12.96 -17.67 16.83
C TYR A 418 -12.04 -17.32 18.02
N ILE A 419 -12.53 -17.52 19.24
CA ILE A 419 -11.72 -17.47 20.46
C ILE A 419 -11.37 -18.90 20.84
N ASN A 420 -10.11 -19.29 20.65
CA ASN A 420 -9.59 -20.61 20.99
C ASN A 420 -8.50 -20.50 22.05
N LEU A 421 -8.86 -20.76 23.31
CA LEU A 421 -7.90 -20.79 24.41
C LEU A 421 -7.43 -22.24 24.60
N PRO A 422 -6.23 -22.62 24.10
CA PRO A 422 -5.74 -23.98 24.24
C PRO A 422 -5.52 -24.31 25.71
N SER A 423 -5.95 -25.48 26.16
CA SER A 423 -5.54 -26.04 27.45
C SER A 423 -4.01 -26.21 27.48
N ASN A 424 -3.36 -25.91 28.61
CA ASN A 424 -1.91 -26.08 28.83
C ASN A 424 -1.37 -27.33 28.13
N ASN A 425 -0.57 -27.10 27.08
CA ASN A 425 -0.14 -28.16 26.19
C ASN A 425 0.92 -29.01 26.90
N LYS A 426 0.51 -30.16 27.42
CA LYS A 426 1.42 -31.22 27.87
C LYS A 426 2.16 -31.75 26.64
N TYR A 427 3.40 -31.28 26.47
CA TYR A 427 4.26 -31.38 25.28
C TYR A 427 3.82 -30.64 24.02
N ARG A 428 4.79 -29.93 23.42
CA ARG A 428 4.92 -29.82 21.96
C ARG A 428 5.23 -31.21 21.42
N ARG A 429 4.19 -31.97 21.05
CA ARG A 429 4.34 -33.31 20.45
C ARG A 429 4.98 -33.19 19.05
N PRO A 430 5.63 -34.26 18.53
CA PRO A 430 6.31 -34.21 17.22
C PRO A 430 5.39 -33.75 16.10
N ALA A 431 5.98 -33.22 15.01
CA ALA A 431 5.27 -32.69 13.85
C ALA A 431 4.23 -33.64 13.22
N ASN A 432 4.34 -34.95 13.49
CA ASN A 432 3.40 -35.97 13.05
C ASN A 432 2.07 -36.02 13.86
N TYR A 433 1.91 -35.26 14.94
CA TYR A 433 0.71 -35.29 15.80
C TYR A 433 -0.18 -34.05 15.64
N MET A 434 -1.04 -34.06 14.62
CA MET A 434 -2.05 -33.01 14.41
C MET A 434 -3.18 -33.10 15.46
N SER A 435 -3.17 -32.22 16.46
CA SER A 435 -4.30 -32.11 17.41
C SER A 435 -5.56 -31.54 16.74
N LYS A 436 -6.75 -31.92 17.23
CA LYS A 436 -8.03 -31.34 16.75
C LYS A 436 -8.05 -29.80 16.87
N GLY A 437 -7.45 -29.24 17.93
CA GLY A 437 -7.37 -27.79 18.14
C GLY A 437 -6.42 -27.08 17.16
N TYR A 438 -5.32 -27.72 16.78
CA TYR A 438 -4.44 -27.20 15.70
C TYR A 438 -5.20 -27.13 14.38
N GLN A 439 -5.94 -28.20 14.02
CA GLN A 439 -6.73 -28.24 12.79
C GLN A 439 -7.75 -27.09 12.72
N THR A 440 -8.53 -26.85 13.79
CA THR A 440 -9.55 -25.79 13.79
C THR A 440 -8.95 -24.39 13.76
N ARG A 441 -7.85 -24.14 14.48
CA ARG A 441 -7.12 -22.85 14.40
C ARG A 441 -6.55 -22.60 13.02
N ARG A 442 -5.93 -23.62 12.42
CA ARG A 442 -5.34 -23.55 11.08
C ARG A 442 -6.42 -23.20 10.04
N MET A 443 -7.55 -23.91 10.07
CA MET A 443 -8.71 -23.62 9.24
C MET A 443 -9.21 -22.18 9.42
N ALA A 444 -9.30 -21.66 10.65
CA ALA A 444 -9.73 -20.27 10.87
C ALA A 444 -8.81 -19.26 10.19
N VAL A 445 -7.49 -19.41 10.31
CA VAL A 445 -6.53 -18.53 9.60
C VAL A 445 -6.64 -18.70 8.08
N ASP A 446 -6.80 -19.93 7.58
CA ASP A 446 -6.88 -20.23 6.14
C ASP A 446 -8.16 -19.66 5.50
N TYR A 447 -9.29 -19.68 6.21
CA TYR A 447 -10.56 -19.05 5.79
C TYR A 447 -10.63 -17.54 6.11
N GLN A 448 -9.57 -16.94 6.66
CA GLN A 448 -9.51 -15.52 7.06
C GLN A 448 -10.55 -15.14 8.14
N ILE A 449 -10.88 -16.08 9.01
CA ILE A 449 -11.70 -15.87 10.21
C ILE A 449 -10.76 -15.37 11.32
N PRO A 450 -11.02 -14.19 11.91
CA PRO A 450 -10.28 -13.67 13.06
C PRO A 450 -10.13 -14.71 14.18
N LEU A 451 -8.89 -14.91 14.64
CA LEU A 451 -8.53 -15.89 15.67
C LEU A 451 -7.87 -15.19 16.86
N VAL A 452 -8.34 -15.48 18.07
CA VAL A 452 -7.73 -15.01 19.33
C VAL A 452 -7.38 -16.22 20.20
N THR A 453 -6.11 -16.32 20.61
CA THR A 453 -5.57 -17.48 21.35
C THR A 453 -5.15 -17.20 22.79
N ASN A 454 -5.13 -15.92 23.22
CA ASN A 454 -4.81 -15.52 24.58
C ASN A 454 -6.04 -15.01 25.35
N VAL A 455 -6.18 -15.41 26.62
CA VAL A 455 -7.30 -15.03 27.49
C VAL A 455 -7.36 -13.53 27.77
N LYS A 456 -6.21 -12.85 27.92
CA LYS A 456 -6.14 -11.41 28.21
C LYS A 456 -6.57 -10.60 26.98
N ASN A 457 -6.05 -10.97 25.81
CA ASN A 457 -6.39 -10.38 24.51
C ASN A 457 -7.88 -10.56 24.18
N ALA A 458 -8.47 -11.70 24.54
CA ALA A 458 -9.90 -11.94 24.39
C ALA A 458 -10.74 -11.02 25.29
N LYS A 459 -10.32 -10.77 26.54
CA LYS A 459 -11.03 -9.88 27.48
C LYS A 459 -10.99 -8.42 27.02
N ILE A 460 -9.81 -7.91 26.65
CA ILE A 460 -9.67 -6.51 26.16
C ILE A 460 -10.43 -6.32 24.83
N LEU A 461 -10.43 -7.31 23.93
CA LEU A 461 -11.23 -7.28 22.69
C LEU A 461 -12.74 -7.18 22.99
N VAL A 462 -13.27 -8.03 23.87
CA VAL A 462 -14.70 -8.03 24.21
C VAL A 462 -15.10 -6.72 24.88
N GLU A 463 -14.26 -6.18 25.77
CA GLU A 463 -14.51 -4.90 26.41
C GLU A 463 -14.50 -3.74 25.40
N ALA A 464 -13.57 -3.75 24.43
CA ALA A 464 -13.50 -2.75 23.37
C ALA A 464 -14.71 -2.78 22.44
N ILE A 465 -15.16 -3.97 22.03
CA ILE A 465 -16.38 -4.16 21.21
C ILE A 465 -17.61 -3.59 21.95
N ALA A 466 -17.70 -3.81 23.26
CA ALA A 466 -18.83 -3.36 24.07
C ALA A 466 -18.92 -1.85 24.29
N ARG A 467 -17.83 -1.11 24.05
CA ARG A 467 -17.77 0.36 24.22
C ARG A 467 -18.24 1.14 22.99
N HIS A 468 -18.41 0.49 21.84
CA HIS A 468 -18.94 1.09 20.60
C HIS A 468 -18.23 2.40 20.18
N PHE A 469 -16.90 2.42 20.21
CA PHE A 469 -16.10 3.58 19.81
C PHE A 469 -16.36 4.02 18.36
N GLU A 470 -16.38 5.34 18.12
CA GLU A 470 -16.34 5.92 16.79
C GLU A 470 -14.90 5.88 16.25
N LEU A 471 -14.61 4.96 15.33
CA LEU A 471 -13.27 4.74 14.78
C LEU A 471 -12.88 5.76 13.68
N GLY A 472 -13.25 7.03 13.87
CA GLY A 472 -12.81 8.13 13.03
C GLY A 472 -11.35 8.51 13.30
N VAL A 473 -10.67 9.07 12.29
CA VAL A 473 -9.30 9.59 12.45
C VAL A 473 -9.35 10.99 13.07
N ALA A 474 -8.88 11.09 14.31
CA ALA A 474 -8.74 12.34 15.06
C ALA A 474 -7.28 12.83 15.09
N THR A 475 -7.05 14.06 15.55
CA THR A 475 -5.70 14.63 15.72
C THR A 475 -4.82 13.87 16.69
N ARG A 476 -5.40 13.06 17.59
CA ARG A 476 -4.67 12.16 18.49
C ARG A 476 -4.11 10.90 17.80
N ASP A 477 -4.62 10.55 16.63
CA ASP A 477 -4.36 9.24 16.00
C ASP A 477 -3.10 9.23 15.13
N PHE A 478 -2.48 10.39 14.93
CA PHE A 478 -1.25 10.55 14.17
C PHE A 478 -0.26 11.45 14.90
N GLN A 479 1.00 11.36 14.50
CA GLN A 479 2.04 12.31 14.86
C GLN A 479 2.81 12.70 13.61
N THR A 480 3.26 13.94 13.56
CA THR A 480 4.09 14.44 12.46
C THR A 480 5.34 15.10 13.03
N SER A 481 6.38 15.19 12.22
CA SER A 481 7.63 15.90 12.54
C SER A 481 7.52 17.42 12.40
N HIS A 482 6.33 17.95 12.14
CA HIS A 482 6.08 19.34 11.79
C HIS A 482 4.99 19.94 12.69
N ARG A 483 5.01 21.25 12.91
CA ARG A 483 3.93 21.88 13.69
C ARG A 483 2.64 21.91 12.85
N THR A 484 1.64 21.17 13.30
CA THR A 484 0.27 21.24 12.78
C THR A 484 -0.50 22.30 13.56
N ILE A 485 -1.25 23.15 12.86
CA ILE A 485 -2.18 24.12 13.44
C ILE A 485 -3.57 23.98 12.82
N THR A 486 -4.59 24.44 13.54
CA THR A 486 -5.97 24.52 13.05
C THR A 486 -6.36 25.98 12.82
N LEU A 487 -6.67 26.32 11.57
CA LEU A 487 -7.20 27.60 11.13
C LEU A 487 -8.73 27.50 10.96
N PRO A 488 -9.47 28.63 11.01
CA PRO A 488 -10.83 28.68 10.50
C PRO A 488 -10.86 28.47 8.99
N GLY A 489 -12.04 28.14 8.45
CA GLY A 489 -12.26 28.07 7.00
C GLY A 489 -11.95 29.38 6.28
N LEU A 490 -10.98 29.39 5.37
CA LEU A 490 -10.43 30.63 4.79
C LEU A 490 -11.33 31.21 3.67
N ILE A 491 -11.17 32.51 3.41
CA ILE A 491 -12.00 33.30 2.51
C ILE A 491 -11.16 33.89 1.37
N ASN A 492 -11.42 33.47 0.12
CA ASN A 492 -10.83 34.11 -1.06
C ASN A 492 -11.77 35.22 -1.57
N VAL A 493 -11.41 36.49 -1.30
CA VAL A 493 -12.27 37.66 -1.62
C VAL A 493 -12.34 38.05 -3.09
N ALA A 494 -11.44 37.51 -3.92
CA ALA A 494 -11.30 37.82 -5.34
C ALA A 494 -10.97 36.55 -6.14
N ALA A 495 -11.93 35.62 -6.16
CA ALA A 495 -11.84 34.41 -6.98
C ALA A 495 -12.13 34.74 -8.44
N PHE A 496 -11.12 34.62 -9.31
CA PHE A 496 -11.26 34.83 -10.74
C PHE A 496 -11.83 33.56 -11.41
N VAL A 497 -12.89 33.72 -12.21
CA VAL A 497 -13.54 32.62 -12.94
C VAL A 497 -13.61 32.99 -14.43
N PRO A 498 -12.71 32.46 -15.29
CA PRO A 498 -12.56 32.92 -16.68
C PRO A 498 -13.84 32.95 -17.50
N GLY A 499 -14.68 31.92 -17.41
CA GLY A 499 -15.96 31.79 -18.11
C GLY A 499 -17.19 32.10 -17.25
N ILE A 500 -17.11 32.98 -16.25
CA ILE A 500 -18.20 33.21 -15.27
C ILE A 500 -19.57 33.52 -15.90
N ALA A 501 -19.61 34.36 -16.93
CA ALA A 501 -20.82 34.71 -17.67
C ALA A 501 -20.93 33.94 -19.01
N THR A 502 -20.24 32.80 -19.16
CA THR A 502 -20.29 31.94 -20.35
C THR A 502 -21.22 30.75 -20.11
N GLN A 503 -22.18 30.56 -21.01
CA GLN A 503 -23.18 29.50 -20.91
C GLN A 503 -22.53 28.11 -20.85
N ALA A 504 -22.95 27.30 -19.86
CA ALA A 504 -22.45 25.95 -19.62
C ALA A 504 -20.94 25.81 -19.30
N SER A 505 -20.27 26.88 -18.84
CA SER A 505 -18.91 26.78 -18.30
C SER A 505 -18.84 25.84 -17.08
N LYS A 506 -17.72 25.13 -16.95
CA LYS A 506 -17.36 24.30 -15.79
C LYS A 506 -16.36 24.98 -14.84
N ASP A 507 -15.89 26.19 -15.19
CA ASP A 507 -14.79 26.86 -14.49
C ASP A 507 -15.12 27.14 -13.01
N LEU A 508 -16.38 27.48 -12.71
CA LEU A 508 -16.84 27.70 -11.33
C LEU A 508 -16.73 26.42 -10.48
N LEU A 509 -17.00 25.25 -11.05
CA LEU A 509 -16.84 23.97 -10.37
C LEU A 509 -15.36 23.64 -10.14
N ALA A 510 -14.49 23.95 -11.11
CA ALA A 510 -13.05 23.79 -10.97
C ALA A 510 -12.46 24.71 -9.88
N VAL A 511 -12.84 25.99 -9.89
CA VAL A 511 -12.39 27.00 -8.91
C VAL A 511 -12.88 26.69 -7.50
N THR A 512 -14.16 26.34 -7.32
CA THR A 512 -14.68 25.96 -5.98
C THR A 512 -14.03 24.66 -5.47
N LYS A 513 -13.74 23.69 -6.36
CA LYS A 513 -13.01 22.47 -6.01
C LYS A 513 -11.58 22.76 -5.56
N ALA A 514 -10.82 23.54 -6.34
CA ALA A 514 -9.45 23.91 -5.99
C ALA A 514 -9.39 24.76 -4.72
N SER A 515 -10.37 25.64 -4.52
CA SER A 515 -10.48 26.49 -3.33
C SER A 515 -10.63 25.66 -2.06
N VAL A 516 -11.56 24.70 -2.01
CA VAL A 516 -11.75 23.89 -0.79
C VAL A 516 -10.54 22.99 -0.49
N SER A 517 -9.89 22.44 -1.51
CA SER A 517 -8.64 21.66 -1.33
C SER A 517 -7.48 22.50 -0.83
N ALA A 518 -7.44 23.81 -1.14
CA ALA A 518 -6.47 24.77 -0.64
C ALA A 518 -6.87 25.43 0.70
N GLY A 519 -7.94 24.96 1.37
CA GLY A 519 -8.41 25.49 2.65
C GLY A 519 -9.38 26.68 2.56
N PHE A 520 -9.74 27.14 1.36
CA PHE A 520 -10.71 28.21 1.16
C PHE A 520 -12.14 27.64 1.09
N SER A 521 -12.86 27.72 2.21
CA SER A 521 -14.26 27.29 2.35
C SER A 521 -15.29 28.34 1.89
N MET A 522 -14.86 29.57 1.61
CA MET A 522 -15.70 30.62 1.05
C MET A 522 -14.97 31.35 -0.08
N ILE A 523 -15.65 31.60 -1.20
CA ILE A 523 -15.12 32.43 -2.29
C ILE A 523 -16.07 33.57 -2.67
N ARG A 524 -15.53 34.76 -2.91
CA ARG A 524 -16.26 35.86 -3.54
C ARG A 524 -15.79 36.00 -4.97
N ILE A 525 -16.71 35.78 -5.90
CA ILE A 525 -16.43 35.67 -7.32
C ILE A 525 -16.29 37.07 -7.92
N MET A 526 -15.19 37.29 -8.66
CA MET A 526 -15.01 38.51 -9.45
C MET A 526 -16.04 38.55 -10.58
N PRO A 527 -16.72 39.69 -10.82
CA PRO A 527 -17.74 39.78 -11.85
C PRO A 527 -17.16 39.90 -13.27
N VAL A 528 -15.84 39.95 -13.41
CA VAL A 528 -15.13 40.09 -14.68
C VAL A 528 -14.53 38.73 -15.07
N GLY A 529 -14.88 38.24 -16.26
CA GLY A 529 -14.27 37.08 -16.90
C GLY A 529 -13.50 37.45 -18.17
N VAL A 530 -12.90 36.47 -18.84
CA VAL A 530 -12.06 36.69 -20.03
C VAL A 530 -12.86 37.13 -21.27
N LYS A 531 -14.09 36.62 -21.42
CA LYS A 531 -14.96 36.89 -22.59
C LYS A 531 -16.21 37.69 -22.28
N ALA A 532 -16.69 37.63 -21.04
CA ALA A 532 -17.93 38.25 -20.60
C ALA A 532 -17.87 38.55 -19.10
N SER A 533 -18.61 39.56 -18.66
CA SER A 533 -18.72 40.00 -17.27
C SER A 533 -20.18 39.96 -16.81
N ILE A 534 -20.41 39.87 -15.50
CA ILE A 534 -21.73 40.03 -14.89
C ILE A 534 -22.04 41.52 -14.82
N THR A 535 -22.87 42.02 -15.74
CA THR A 535 -23.24 43.46 -15.83
C THR A 535 -24.75 43.70 -15.68
N ASP A 536 -25.56 42.65 -15.74
CA ASP A 536 -27.02 42.73 -15.76
C ASP A 536 -27.68 41.45 -15.18
N ALA A 537 -29.01 41.43 -15.15
CA ALA A 537 -29.79 40.28 -14.66
C ALA A 537 -29.74 39.04 -15.57
N LEU A 538 -29.34 39.16 -16.84
CA LEU A 538 -29.25 38.03 -17.77
C LEU A 538 -27.94 37.28 -17.57
N THR A 539 -26.83 38.03 -17.55
CA THR A 539 -25.47 37.54 -17.26
C THR A 539 -25.37 36.94 -15.85
N LEU A 540 -26.02 37.56 -14.85
CA LEU A 540 -26.14 36.97 -13.50
C LEU A 540 -26.87 35.62 -13.53
N LYS A 541 -27.99 35.50 -14.25
CA LYS A 541 -28.73 34.24 -14.40
C LYS A 541 -27.92 33.15 -15.10
N ILE A 542 -27.03 33.51 -16.02
CA ILE A 542 -26.09 32.55 -16.65
C ILE A 542 -25.10 32.02 -15.61
N ALA A 543 -24.52 32.90 -14.78
CA ALA A 543 -23.60 32.50 -13.71
C ALA A 543 -24.30 31.62 -12.65
N GLN A 544 -25.49 32.01 -12.19
CA GLN A 544 -26.35 31.21 -11.29
C GLN A 544 -26.73 29.85 -11.90
N GLN A 545 -26.99 29.77 -13.21
CA GLN A 545 -27.26 28.49 -13.89
C GLN A 545 -26.04 27.57 -13.90
N SER A 546 -24.83 28.10 -14.12
CA SER A 546 -23.59 27.32 -14.02
C SER A 546 -23.33 26.79 -12.60
N ALA A 547 -23.80 27.51 -11.57
CA ALA A 547 -23.74 27.06 -10.17
C ALA A 547 -24.75 25.95 -9.80
N LYS A 548 -25.77 25.66 -10.63
CA LYS A 548 -26.79 24.61 -10.32
C LYS A 548 -26.25 23.19 -10.21
N ASN A 549 -25.04 22.93 -10.73
CA ASN A 549 -24.36 21.65 -10.58
C ASN A 549 -23.74 21.46 -9.18
N GLY A 550 -23.87 22.45 -8.29
CA GLY A 550 -23.35 22.46 -6.92
C GLY A 550 -21.92 23.02 -6.83
N GLY A 551 -21.60 23.65 -5.70
CA GLY A 551 -20.24 24.10 -5.36
C GLY A 551 -19.62 23.20 -4.28
N PHE A 552 -18.29 23.14 -4.22
CA PHE A 552 -17.58 22.43 -3.14
C PHE A 552 -17.36 23.30 -1.89
N CYS A 553 -17.31 24.61 -2.06
CA CYS A 553 -17.25 25.64 -1.02
C CYS A 553 -18.43 26.62 -1.17
N ASP A 554 -18.71 27.43 -0.16
CA ASP A 554 -19.71 28.50 -0.28
C ASP A 554 -19.20 29.60 -1.24
N PHE A 555 -20.10 30.34 -1.88
CA PHE A 555 -19.73 31.41 -2.80
C PHE A 555 -20.71 32.59 -2.88
N ASN A 556 -20.17 33.78 -3.18
CA ASN A 556 -20.94 35.01 -3.44
C ASN A 556 -20.65 35.61 -4.82
N PHE A 557 -21.70 36.01 -5.53
CA PHE A 557 -21.63 36.79 -6.78
C PHE A 557 -21.49 38.30 -6.52
N SER A 558 -20.89 38.97 -7.49
CA SER A 558 -20.78 40.43 -7.58
C SER A 558 -21.37 40.90 -8.92
N VAL A 559 -21.63 42.21 -9.09
CA VAL A 559 -21.99 42.82 -10.38
C VAL A 559 -20.98 43.90 -10.76
N SER A 560 -20.70 44.06 -12.05
CA SER A 560 -19.75 45.04 -12.60
C SER A 560 -20.47 46.28 -13.15
N ALA A 561 -19.94 47.46 -12.84
CA ALA A 561 -20.40 48.75 -13.36
C ALA A 561 -19.91 48.99 -14.81
N THR A 562 -20.80 49.53 -15.65
CA THR A 562 -20.48 50.10 -16.97
C THR A 562 -20.83 51.59 -17.00
N SER A 563 -20.62 52.27 -18.12
CA SER A 563 -21.00 53.68 -18.31
C SER A 563 -22.51 53.95 -18.25
N ASP A 564 -23.34 52.90 -18.40
CA ASP A 564 -24.76 52.99 -18.78
C ASP A 564 -25.70 52.04 -17.99
N ASN A 565 -25.17 51.04 -17.26
CA ASN A 565 -26.01 50.07 -16.56
C ASN A 565 -26.49 50.49 -15.15
N ALA A 566 -26.26 51.74 -14.72
CA ALA A 566 -26.55 52.21 -13.36
C ALA A 566 -28.02 52.02 -12.93
N ASP A 567 -28.98 52.20 -13.85
CA ASP A 567 -30.40 51.93 -13.58
C ASP A 567 -30.71 50.43 -13.50
N GLN A 568 -30.07 49.62 -14.36
CA GLN A 568 -30.29 48.18 -14.45
C GLN A 568 -29.73 47.43 -13.23
N ILE A 569 -28.62 47.90 -12.67
CA ILE A 569 -27.99 47.33 -11.47
C ILE A 569 -28.94 47.32 -10.27
N SER A 570 -29.83 48.32 -10.15
CA SER A 570 -30.82 48.38 -9.05
C SER A 570 -31.67 47.11 -8.94
N HIS A 571 -32.00 46.47 -10.08
CA HIS A 571 -32.82 45.25 -10.13
C HIS A 571 -32.11 43.98 -9.67
N VAL A 572 -30.76 43.95 -9.68
CA VAL A 572 -29.98 42.79 -9.21
C VAL A 572 -29.40 42.98 -7.80
N THR A 573 -29.60 44.15 -7.17
CA THR A 573 -29.09 44.46 -5.82
C THR A 573 -29.43 43.42 -4.76
N GLY A 574 -30.59 42.75 -4.87
CA GLY A 574 -31.03 41.70 -3.94
C GLY A 574 -30.32 40.35 -4.13
N GLU A 575 -29.72 40.09 -5.30
CA GLU A 575 -29.16 38.80 -5.71
C GLU A 575 -27.62 38.76 -5.75
N VAL A 576 -26.93 39.87 -5.44
CA VAL A 576 -25.46 39.95 -5.41
C VAL A 576 -24.95 40.60 -4.13
N GLY A 577 -23.76 40.19 -3.67
CA GLY A 577 -23.16 40.71 -2.43
C GLY A 577 -22.55 42.11 -2.56
N SER A 578 -22.12 42.52 -3.76
CA SER A 578 -21.30 43.74 -3.93
C SER A 578 -21.28 44.28 -5.36
N LEU A 579 -20.95 45.57 -5.48
CA LEU A 579 -20.68 46.26 -6.74
C LEU A 579 -19.17 46.34 -7.00
N PHE A 580 -18.75 46.05 -8.21
CA PHE A 580 -17.38 46.23 -8.70
C PHE A 580 -17.33 47.35 -9.73
N ILE A 581 -16.38 48.27 -9.60
CA ILE A 581 -16.22 49.43 -10.50
C ILE A 581 -14.86 49.31 -11.22
N PRO A 582 -14.83 48.82 -12.49
CA PRO A 582 -13.61 48.60 -13.26
C PRO A 582 -13.11 49.86 -13.98
N PHE A 583 -12.07 50.53 -13.47
CA PHE A 583 -11.54 51.76 -14.07
C PHE A 583 -10.75 51.55 -15.35
N ASN A 584 -10.18 50.34 -15.53
CA ASN A 584 -9.46 49.94 -16.74
C ASN A 584 -10.39 49.71 -17.95
N HIS A 585 -11.67 49.39 -17.71
CA HIS A 585 -12.67 49.08 -18.76
C HIS A 585 -13.76 50.15 -18.94
N LEU A 586 -13.77 51.19 -18.09
CA LEU A 586 -14.65 52.37 -18.21
C LEU A 586 -14.12 53.33 -19.32
N SER A 587 -14.09 52.85 -20.57
CA SER A 587 -13.60 53.59 -21.74
C SER A 587 -14.72 53.98 -22.71
N GLY A 588 -15.46 55.04 -22.36
CA GLY A 588 -16.40 55.74 -23.24
C GLY A 588 -16.27 57.26 -23.07
N ASN A 589 -16.65 58.05 -24.08
CA ASN A 589 -16.41 59.50 -24.16
C ASN A 589 -17.24 60.38 -23.19
N ILE A 590 -17.54 59.89 -21.99
CA ILE A 590 -18.24 60.59 -20.92
C ILE A 590 -17.30 60.65 -19.70
N SER A 591 -17.33 61.74 -18.94
CA SER A 591 -16.53 61.88 -17.72
C SER A 591 -16.69 60.66 -16.79
N LYS A 592 -15.61 59.88 -16.59
CA LYS A 592 -15.61 58.68 -15.72
C LYS A 592 -16.24 58.97 -14.34
N VAL A 593 -15.94 60.15 -13.80
CA VAL A 593 -16.45 60.66 -12.51
C VAL A 593 -18.00 60.72 -12.48
N ALA A 594 -18.64 61.15 -13.57
CA ALA A 594 -20.10 61.26 -13.64
C ALA A 594 -20.78 59.87 -13.68
N ALA A 595 -20.18 58.91 -14.42
CA ALA A 595 -20.66 57.53 -14.41
C ALA A 595 -20.54 56.89 -13.02
N VAL A 596 -19.39 57.08 -12.34
CA VAL A 596 -19.17 56.58 -10.98
C VAL A 596 -20.15 57.22 -9.98
N THR A 597 -20.40 58.54 -10.07
CA THR A 597 -21.38 59.24 -9.21
C THR A 597 -22.78 58.63 -9.36
N SER A 598 -23.25 58.39 -10.59
CA SER A 598 -24.54 57.74 -10.88
C SER A 598 -24.68 56.36 -10.23
N HIS A 599 -23.59 55.58 -10.16
CA HIS A 599 -23.56 54.31 -9.43
C HIS A 599 -23.56 54.48 -7.91
N PHE A 600 -22.86 55.48 -7.38
CA PHE A 600 -22.83 55.78 -5.95
C PHE A 600 -24.20 56.21 -5.40
N ASP A 601 -24.99 56.93 -6.21
CA ASP A 601 -26.35 57.37 -5.86
C ASP A 601 -27.37 56.22 -5.89
N LYS A 602 -27.21 55.24 -6.80
CA LYS A 602 -28.16 54.13 -6.99
C LYS A 602 -27.81 52.87 -6.19
N TRP A 603 -26.56 52.69 -5.77
CA TRP A 603 -26.13 51.50 -5.03
C TRP A 603 -26.43 51.60 -3.52
N PRO A 604 -27.09 50.61 -2.88
CA PRO A 604 -27.50 50.68 -1.48
C PRO A 604 -26.36 51.04 -0.52
N THR A 605 -26.58 51.96 0.42
CA THR A 605 -25.54 52.54 1.30
C THR A 605 -24.81 51.53 2.19
N HIS A 606 -25.50 50.47 2.60
CA HIS A 606 -24.93 49.37 3.39
C HIS A 606 -24.03 48.46 2.55
N LYS A 607 -24.38 48.17 1.28
CA LYS A 607 -23.61 47.19 0.49
C LYS A 607 -22.21 47.70 0.09
N PRO A 608 -21.18 46.83 0.13
CA PRO A 608 -19.81 47.21 -0.21
C PRO A 608 -19.64 47.53 -1.70
N ILE A 609 -18.69 48.41 -1.98
CA ILE A 609 -18.23 48.80 -3.32
C ILE A 609 -16.74 48.44 -3.41
N VAL A 610 -16.35 47.76 -4.49
CA VAL A 610 -14.97 47.33 -4.78
C VAL A 610 -14.48 47.96 -6.07
N THR A 611 -13.20 48.34 -6.16
CA THR A 611 -12.63 48.96 -7.35
C THR A 611 -11.16 48.57 -7.58
N ASP A 612 -10.74 48.52 -8.84
CA ASP A 612 -9.36 48.29 -9.30
C ASP A 612 -8.62 49.60 -9.66
N ALA A 613 -9.15 50.76 -9.21
CA ALA A 613 -8.62 52.07 -9.53
C ALA A 613 -7.16 52.26 -9.05
N LYS A 614 -6.33 52.88 -9.90
CA LYS A 614 -4.91 53.18 -9.62
C LYS A 614 -4.61 54.68 -9.80
N LEU A 615 -3.58 55.18 -9.13
CA LEU A 615 -3.01 56.52 -9.26
C LEU A 615 -4.07 57.65 -9.20
N THR A 616 -4.25 58.41 -10.29
CA THR A 616 -5.19 59.54 -10.36
C THR A 616 -6.65 59.11 -10.29
N ASP A 617 -6.98 57.93 -10.80
CA ASP A 617 -8.33 57.36 -10.74
C ASP A 617 -8.64 56.91 -9.29
N LEU A 618 -7.64 56.39 -8.57
CA LEU A 618 -7.74 56.07 -7.14
C LEU A 618 -7.98 57.32 -6.28
N ALA A 619 -7.22 58.39 -6.48
CA ALA A 619 -7.45 59.66 -5.79
C ALA A 619 -8.87 60.22 -6.04
N SER A 620 -9.36 60.07 -7.28
CA SER A 620 -10.70 60.52 -7.67
C SER A 620 -11.81 59.72 -6.97
N ILE A 621 -11.72 58.39 -6.93
CA ILE A 621 -12.76 57.58 -6.28
C ILE A 621 -12.72 57.67 -4.74
N LEU A 622 -11.53 57.86 -4.14
CA LEU A 622 -11.43 58.12 -2.70
C LEU A 622 -12.07 59.46 -2.31
N LEU A 623 -11.94 60.50 -3.15
CA LEU A 623 -12.63 61.76 -2.95
C LEU A 623 -14.16 61.59 -3.05
N LEU A 624 -14.66 60.88 -4.07
CA LEU A 624 -16.10 60.56 -4.19
C LEU A 624 -16.60 59.74 -3.00
N ALA A 625 -15.86 58.73 -2.55
CA ALA A 625 -16.22 57.94 -1.37
C ALA A 625 -16.26 58.79 -0.09
N SER A 626 -15.36 59.77 0.05
CA SER A 626 -15.41 60.74 1.15
C SER A 626 -16.63 61.66 1.06
N LEU A 627 -17.00 62.15 -0.13
CA LEU A 627 -18.15 63.04 -0.34
C LEU A 627 -19.49 62.34 -0.06
N HIS A 628 -19.62 61.08 -0.45
CA HIS A 628 -20.82 60.26 -0.21
C HIS A 628 -20.75 59.45 1.12
N ASN A 629 -19.72 59.63 1.96
CA ASN A 629 -19.48 58.88 3.21
C ASN A 629 -19.60 57.34 3.04
N ARG A 630 -19.05 56.79 1.96
CA ARG A 630 -19.14 55.37 1.59
C ARG A 630 -17.95 54.57 2.11
N ARG A 631 -18.21 53.31 2.49
CA ARG A 631 -17.18 52.27 2.60
C ARG A 631 -16.73 51.87 1.20
N ILE A 632 -15.43 51.81 0.94
CA ILE A 632 -14.86 51.37 -0.34
C ILE A 632 -13.68 50.42 -0.12
N HIS A 633 -13.58 49.39 -0.96
CA HIS A 633 -12.48 48.45 -0.97
C HIS A 633 -11.67 48.56 -2.28
N VAL A 634 -10.36 48.76 -2.17
CA VAL A 634 -9.44 48.83 -3.32
C VAL A 634 -8.79 47.46 -3.52
N THR A 635 -9.07 46.79 -4.63
CA THR A 635 -8.56 45.43 -4.88
C THR A 635 -7.29 45.44 -5.71
N SER A 636 -6.44 44.42 -5.51
CA SER A 636 -5.22 44.19 -6.29
C SER A 636 -4.25 45.38 -6.29
N VAL A 637 -4.06 46.00 -5.12
CA VAL A 637 -3.07 47.08 -4.94
C VAL A 637 -1.67 46.52 -5.23
N SER A 638 -0.94 47.18 -6.12
CA SER A 638 0.32 46.68 -6.67
C SER A 638 1.44 47.70 -6.77
N THR A 639 1.22 48.96 -6.37
CA THR A 639 2.21 50.04 -6.48
C THR A 639 2.45 50.75 -5.16
N LYS A 640 3.65 51.30 -5.02
CA LYS A 640 4.11 52.10 -3.89
C LYS A 640 3.28 53.36 -3.66
N ASP A 641 2.84 54.00 -4.74
CA ASP A 641 2.06 55.24 -4.64
C ASP A 641 0.60 54.96 -4.25
N ASP A 642 0.00 53.88 -4.75
CA ASP A 642 -1.36 53.47 -4.38
C ASP A 642 -1.45 53.12 -2.88
N ILE A 643 -0.53 52.28 -2.37
CA ILE A 643 -0.56 51.87 -0.95
C ILE A 643 -0.30 53.05 0.00
N ARG A 644 0.58 53.99 -0.39
CA ARG A 644 0.81 55.24 0.37
C ARG A 644 -0.41 56.15 0.38
N LEU A 645 -1.11 56.29 -0.75
CA LEU A 645 -2.35 57.06 -0.85
C LEU A 645 -3.46 56.46 0.02
N ILE A 646 -3.56 55.13 0.07
CA ILE A 646 -4.50 54.42 0.95
C ILE A 646 -4.12 54.61 2.43
N ALA A 647 -2.85 54.46 2.80
CA ALA A 647 -2.37 54.71 4.17
C ALA A 647 -2.69 56.14 4.65
N LEU A 648 -2.41 57.15 3.81
CA LEU A 648 -2.76 58.55 4.09
C LEU A 648 -4.27 58.78 4.20
N SER A 649 -5.08 58.05 3.43
CA SER A 649 -6.54 58.14 3.46
C SER A 649 -7.11 57.52 4.74
N LYS A 650 -6.60 56.36 5.17
CA LYS A 650 -6.92 55.75 6.47
C LYS A 650 -6.54 56.67 7.63
N ALA A 651 -5.34 57.26 7.59
CA ALA A 651 -4.87 58.21 8.61
C ALA A 651 -5.75 59.48 8.71
N LYS A 652 -6.45 59.85 7.64
CA LYS A 652 -7.45 60.93 7.60
C LYS A 652 -8.87 60.49 7.97
N GLY A 653 -9.08 59.23 8.36
CA GLY A 653 -10.37 58.70 8.78
C GLY A 653 -11.33 58.34 7.63
N LEU A 654 -10.84 58.25 6.38
CA LEU A 654 -11.67 57.75 5.27
C LEU A 654 -11.90 56.23 5.46
N LYS A 655 -13.12 55.78 5.19
CA LYS A 655 -13.54 54.37 5.28
C LYS A 655 -13.09 53.57 4.06
N VAL A 656 -11.79 53.55 3.81
CA VAL A 656 -11.14 52.74 2.77
C VAL A 656 -10.52 51.49 3.38
N THR A 657 -10.71 50.35 2.71
CA THR A 657 -9.93 49.12 2.93
C THR A 657 -9.27 48.68 1.62
N CYS A 658 -8.30 47.79 1.67
CA CYS A 658 -7.63 47.26 0.47
C CYS A 658 -7.15 45.82 0.60
N ASP A 659 -7.10 45.14 -0.55
CA ASP A 659 -6.42 43.87 -0.73
C ASP A 659 -5.17 43.99 -1.61
N VAL A 660 -4.21 43.11 -1.35
CA VAL A 660 -3.02 42.89 -2.16
C VAL A 660 -3.02 41.44 -2.61
N SER A 661 -2.76 41.20 -3.91
CA SER A 661 -2.59 39.84 -4.41
C SER A 661 -1.36 39.22 -3.78
N ILE A 662 -1.50 38.02 -3.22
CA ILE A 662 -0.41 37.25 -2.58
C ILE A 662 0.78 37.15 -3.56
N PHE A 663 0.52 36.97 -4.85
CA PHE A 663 1.54 36.88 -5.89
C PHE A 663 2.37 38.17 -6.03
N SER A 664 1.79 39.35 -5.81
CA SER A 664 2.53 40.63 -5.82
C SER A 664 3.51 40.76 -4.65
N LEU A 665 3.31 40.04 -3.54
CA LEU A 665 4.23 40.04 -2.41
C LEU A 665 5.48 39.16 -2.65
N TYR A 666 5.40 38.20 -3.57
CA TYR A 666 6.43 37.17 -3.79
C TYR A 666 7.02 37.12 -5.21
N LEU A 667 6.39 37.78 -6.19
CA LEU A 667 6.85 37.88 -7.56
C LEU A 667 6.99 39.35 -7.98
N SER A 668 8.06 39.63 -8.70
CA SER A 668 8.42 40.96 -9.18
C SER A 668 8.76 40.92 -10.68
N GLN A 669 8.93 42.09 -11.29
CA GLN A 669 9.46 42.19 -12.66
C GLN A 669 10.90 41.64 -12.81
N ASN A 670 11.65 41.43 -11.72
CA ASN A 670 12.95 40.75 -11.79
C ASN A 670 12.79 39.24 -12.06
N ASP A 671 11.71 38.61 -11.55
CA ASP A 671 11.41 37.20 -11.77
C ASP A 671 10.93 36.93 -13.20
N PHE A 672 10.13 37.86 -13.76
CA PHE A 672 9.58 37.77 -15.12
C PHE A 672 9.63 39.14 -15.83
N PRO A 673 10.77 39.51 -16.47
CA PRO A 673 10.98 40.84 -17.06
C PRO A 673 9.97 41.25 -18.13
N ASP A 674 9.42 40.28 -18.88
CA ASP A 674 8.44 40.54 -19.95
C ASP A 674 7.02 40.82 -19.42
N CYS A 675 6.76 40.69 -18.10
CA CYS A 675 5.43 40.79 -17.52
C CYS A 675 5.20 42.10 -16.74
N ALA A 676 4.78 43.15 -17.46
CA ALA A 676 4.43 44.47 -16.89
C ALA A 676 3.22 44.46 -15.91
N LEU A 677 2.61 43.31 -15.64
CA LEU A 677 1.53 43.14 -14.65
C LEU A 677 2.07 42.95 -13.22
N LEU A 678 3.32 42.52 -13.07
CA LEU A 678 3.97 42.33 -11.77
C LEU A 678 4.49 43.67 -11.21
N PRO A 679 4.57 43.82 -9.87
CA PRO A 679 5.17 44.99 -9.24
C PRO A 679 6.67 45.10 -9.56
N THR A 680 7.22 46.32 -9.52
CA THR A 680 8.68 46.48 -9.45
C THR A 680 9.19 46.04 -8.07
N GLU A 681 10.47 45.75 -7.94
CA GLU A 681 11.10 45.45 -6.65
C GLU A 681 10.90 46.59 -5.62
N ALA A 682 10.88 47.84 -6.08
CA ALA A 682 10.62 49.01 -5.24
C ALA A 682 9.15 49.10 -4.78
N ASP A 683 8.21 48.59 -5.58
CA ASP A 683 6.79 48.46 -5.20
C ASP A 683 6.59 47.30 -4.23
N GLN A 684 7.16 46.13 -4.52
CA GLN A 684 7.06 44.95 -3.66
C GLN A 684 7.60 45.22 -2.24
N ASN A 685 8.77 45.86 -2.14
CA ASN A 685 9.31 46.28 -0.85
C ASN A 685 8.37 47.26 -0.12
N ALA A 686 7.74 48.20 -0.84
CA ALA A 686 6.79 49.12 -0.24
C ALA A 686 5.50 48.43 0.25
N LEU A 687 5.04 47.36 -0.40
CA LEU A 687 3.92 46.55 0.08
C LEU A 687 4.24 45.85 1.40
N TRP A 688 5.45 45.29 1.54
CA TRP A 688 5.94 44.71 2.80
C TRP A 688 6.12 45.76 3.91
N GLU A 689 6.68 46.93 3.60
CA GLU A 689 6.76 48.07 4.56
C GLU A 689 5.39 48.50 5.09
N HIS A 690 4.35 48.41 4.26
CA HIS A 690 2.98 48.86 4.59
C HIS A 690 2.04 47.70 4.93
N LEU A 691 2.56 46.56 5.40
CA LEU A 691 1.75 45.37 5.75
C LEU A 691 0.62 45.65 6.76
N SER A 692 0.80 46.60 7.67
CA SER A 692 -0.24 47.07 8.60
C SER A 692 -1.39 47.85 7.94
N THR A 693 -1.17 48.35 6.72
CA THR A 693 -2.18 49.02 5.89
C THR A 693 -2.98 48.03 5.05
N ILE A 694 -2.46 46.83 4.79
CA ILE A 694 -3.13 45.79 3.99
C ILE A 694 -4.14 45.04 4.87
N ASP A 695 -5.44 45.18 4.60
CA ASP A 695 -6.50 44.56 5.42
C ASP A 695 -6.74 43.10 5.02
N VAL A 696 -6.54 42.76 3.75
CA VAL A 696 -6.93 41.47 3.15
C VAL A 696 -5.86 40.98 2.18
N PHE A 697 -5.67 39.66 2.11
CA PHE A 697 -4.90 39.01 1.06
C PHE A 697 -5.84 38.41 0.00
N SER A 698 -5.48 38.55 -1.28
CA SER A 698 -6.28 38.05 -2.39
C SER A 698 -5.45 37.17 -3.34
N ILE A 699 -6.12 36.36 -4.16
CA ILE A 699 -5.47 35.65 -5.28
C ILE A 699 -5.62 36.51 -6.55
N GLY A 700 -6.85 36.86 -6.90
CA GLY A 700 -7.16 37.73 -8.04
C GLY A 700 -6.96 37.06 -9.40
N SER A 701 -6.96 37.86 -10.47
CA SER A 701 -6.74 37.38 -11.85
C SER A 701 -5.25 37.27 -12.23
N LEU A 702 -4.34 37.76 -11.39
CA LEU A 702 -2.91 37.89 -11.70
C LEU A 702 -2.25 36.54 -12.07
N PRO A 703 -2.49 35.41 -11.37
CA PRO A 703 -1.87 34.12 -11.75
C PRO A 703 -2.31 33.64 -13.14
N TYR A 704 -3.59 33.79 -13.46
CA TYR A 704 -4.14 33.42 -14.78
C TYR A 704 -3.61 34.32 -15.90
N GLN A 705 -3.50 35.63 -15.64
CA GLN A 705 -2.92 36.58 -16.60
C GLN A 705 -1.43 36.32 -16.83
N LEU A 706 -0.66 36.03 -15.77
CA LEU A 706 0.75 35.66 -15.85
C LEU A 706 0.93 34.39 -16.70
N ALA A 707 0.17 33.32 -16.41
CA ALA A 707 0.17 32.08 -17.20
C ALA A 707 -0.12 32.35 -18.69
N SER A 708 -1.12 33.20 -18.97
CA SER A 708 -1.50 33.59 -20.33
C SER A 708 -0.40 34.38 -21.04
N SER A 709 0.27 35.31 -20.33
CA SER A 709 1.35 36.14 -20.89
C SER A 709 2.61 35.34 -21.24
N LEU A 710 2.90 34.29 -20.45
CA LEU A 710 4.04 33.38 -20.65
C LEU A 710 3.74 32.22 -21.63
N GLY A 711 2.56 32.21 -22.28
CA GLY A 711 2.15 31.16 -23.21
C GLY A 711 1.93 29.79 -22.57
N LYS A 712 1.69 29.74 -21.26
CA LYS A 712 1.44 28.51 -20.48
C LYS A 712 -0.04 28.13 -20.51
N THR A 713 -0.36 26.92 -20.04
CA THR A 713 -1.74 26.43 -19.95
C THR A 713 -2.54 27.19 -18.88
N ALA A 714 -3.41 28.09 -19.32
CA ALA A 714 -4.25 28.92 -18.46
C ALA A 714 -5.47 28.14 -17.92
N ASP A 715 -5.25 27.35 -16.87
CA ASP A 715 -6.31 26.65 -16.11
C ASP A 715 -6.99 27.65 -15.13
N PRO A 716 -8.35 27.68 -15.04
CA PRO A 716 -9.08 28.43 -14.03
C PRO A 716 -8.59 28.29 -12.57
N ALA A 717 -7.98 27.16 -12.20
CA ALA A 717 -7.49 26.88 -10.85
C ALA A 717 -6.06 27.39 -10.54
N VAL A 718 -5.35 27.97 -11.52
CA VAL A 718 -3.95 28.43 -11.38
C VAL A 718 -3.76 29.36 -10.17
N GLY A 719 -2.76 29.04 -9.34
CA GLY A 719 -2.35 29.84 -8.18
C GLY A 719 -3.21 29.70 -6.92
N ILE A 720 -4.35 28.98 -6.96
CA ILE A 720 -5.17 28.78 -5.75
C ILE A 720 -4.46 27.90 -4.72
N ALA A 721 -3.82 26.81 -5.17
CA ALA A 721 -3.07 25.89 -4.31
C ALA A 721 -1.77 26.50 -3.75
N ASP A 722 -1.16 27.45 -4.46
CA ASP A 722 0.11 28.07 -4.06
C ASP A 722 -0.08 29.12 -2.94
N ALA A 723 -1.28 29.70 -2.85
CA ALA A 723 -1.56 30.89 -2.04
C ALA A 723 -1.25 30.73 -0.55
N LEU A 724 -1.69 29.62 0.06
CA LEU A 724 -1.48 29.38 1.50
C LEU A 724 -0.05 28.90 1.83
N PRO A 725 0.57 27.95 1.09
CA PRO A 725 1.99 27.60 1.26
C PRO A 725 2.95 28.79 1.19
N LEU A 726 2.73 29.76 0.30
CA LEU A 726 3.54 31.00 0.25
C LEU A 726 3.49 31.78 1.55
N LEU A 727 2.29 31.95 2.14
CA LEU A 727 2.12 32.66 3.41
C LEU A 727 2.74 31.87 4.58
N LEU A 728 2.58 30.55 4.62
CA LEU A 728 3.17 29.67 5.64
C LEU A 728 4.72 29.62 5.55
N THR A 729 5.27 29.73 4.34
CA THR A 729 6.72 29.89 4.13
C THR A 729 7.21 31.16 4.82
N SER A 730 6.55 32.31 4.61
CA SER A 730 6.86 33.56 5.30
C SER A 730 6.68 33.51 6.82
N VAL A 731 5.76 32.70 7.34
CA VAL A 731 5.65 32.46 8.80
C VAL A 731 6.87 31.69 9.32
N THR A 732 7.34 30.70 8.57
CA THR A 732 8.56 29.95 8.93
C THR A 732 9.81 30.82 8.85
N GLU A 733 9.85 31.79 7.92
CA GLU A 733 10.90 32.81 7.81
C GLU A 733 10.77 33.97 8.84
N GLY A 734 9.71 34.01 9.63
CA GLY A 734 9.47 35.07 10.63
C GLY A 734 9.02 36.42 10.06
N LYS A 735 8.61 36.48 8.78
CA LYS A 735 8.06 37.69 8.12
C LYS A 735 6.57 37.92 8.41
N LEU A 736 5.84 36.86 8.74
CA LEU A 736 4.41 36.89 9.07
C LEU A 736 4.14 36.06 10.34
N THR A 737 3.01 36.30 11.00
CA THR A 737 2.48 35.41 12.04
C THR A 737 1.27 34.62 11.54
N ILE A 738 0.86 33.59 12.29
CA ILE A 738 -0.39 32.86 12.01
C ILE A 738 -1.62 33.76 12.19
N ASP A 739 -1.58 34.68 13.16
CA ASP A 739 -2.64 35.66 13.38
C ASP A 739 -2.73 36.66 12.22
N ASP A 740 -1.61 37.04 11.58
CA ASP A 740 -1.62 37.88 10.36
C ASP A 740 -2.36 37.21 9.19
N ILE A 741 -2.20 35.89 9.02
CA ILE A 741 -2.90 35.10 8.01
C ILE A 741 -4.39 35.02 8.36
N LYS A 742 -4.71 34.66 9.60
CA LYS A 742 -6.11 34.56 10.07
C LYS A 742 -6.85 35.89 9.94
N ALA A 743 -6.23 37.01 10.33
CA ALA A 743 -6.82 38.33 10.20
C ALA A 743 -7.13 38.68 8.74
N ARG A 744 -6.18 38.44 7.81
CA ARG A 744 -6.29 38.87 6.41
C ARG A 744 -6.99 37.88 5.47
N LEU A 745 -7.19 36.63 5.88
CA LEU A 745 -7.93 35.60 5.12
C LEU A 745 -9.22 35.11 5.80
N TYR A 746 -9.55 35.54 7.02
CA TYR A 746 -10.81 35.18 7.67
C TYR A 746 -11.48 36.37 8.36
N ASP A 747 -10.87 36.95 9.41
CA ASP A 747 -11.55 37.91 10.28
C ASP A 747 -11.92 39.21 9.51
N ASN A 748 -10.94 39.86 8.87
CA ASN A 748 -11.18 41.10 8.10
C ASN A 748 -12.05 40.87 6.86
N PRO A 749 -11.85 39.82 6.02
CA PRO A 749 -12.79 39.50 4.94
C PRO A 749 -14.24 39.32 5.38
N LYS A 750 -14.48 38.65 6.51
CA LYS A 750 -15.81 38.42 7.07
C LYS A 750 -16.49 39.73 7.47
N GLU A 751 -15.76 40.64 8.12
CA GLU A 751 -16.27 41.95 8.51
C GLU A 751 -16.48 42.90 7.31
N ILE A 752 -15.48 43.03 6.43
CA ILE A 752 -15.49 44.00 5.31
C ILE A 752 -16.59 43.69 4.29
N PHE A 753 -16.87 42.41 4.05
CA PHE A 753 -17.85 41.95 3.06
C PHE A 753 -19.14 41.37 3.67
N GLU A 754 -19.33 41.49 4.99
CA GLU A 754 -20.54 41.07 5.72
C GLU A 754 -20.95 39.61 5.45
N LEU A 755 -19.94 38.72 5.46
CA LEU A 755 -20.07 37.30 5.12
C LEU A 755 -20.61 36.47 6.31
N HIS A 756 -21.21 35.32 6.01
CA HIS A 756 -21.76 34.43 7.03
C HIS A 756 -20.67 33.71 7.85
N GLU A 757 -21.06 33.21 9.00
CA GLU A 757 -20.19 32.38 9.83
C GLU A 757 -20.22 30.92 9.37
N GLN A 758 -19.04 30.35 9.11
CA GLN A 758 -18.88 28.97 8.65
C GLN A 758 -18.70 28.02 9.84
N VAL A 759 -19.77 27.87 10.64
CA VAL A 759 -19.80 26.93 11.78
C VAL A 759 -19.46 25.50 11.30
N GLY A 760 -18.71 24.74 12.10
CA GLY A 760 -18.28 23.39 11.76
C GLY A 760 -17.24 23.33 10.63
N THR A 761 -16.49 24.42 10.41
CA THR A 761 -15.45 24.50 9.36
C THR A 761 -14.07 24.79 9.95
N THR A 762 -13.11 23.92 9.66
CA THR A 762 -11.70 24.03 10.11
C THR A 762 -10.74 23.56 9.04
N VAL A 763 -9.54 24.13 9.03
CA VAL A 763 -8.46 23.85 8.08
C VAL A 763 -7.21 23.52 8.89
N GLU A 764 -6.75 22.28 8.80
CA GLU A 764 -5.52 21.85 9.45
C GLU A 764 -4.36 21.90 8.47
N VAL A 765 -3.31 22.63 8.84
CA VAL A 765 -2.10 22.79 8.04
C VAL A 765 -0.86 22.40 8.83
N GLU A 766 0.06 21.70 8.19
CA GLU A 766 1.45 21.62 8.64
C GLU A 766 2.16 22.91 8.22
N ILE A 767 2.95 23.51 9.10
CA ILE A 767 3.69 24.76 8.80
C ILE A 767 5.10 24.45 8.26
N ASP A 768 5.85 23.60 8.98
CA ASP A 768 7.29 23.50 8.80
C ASP A 768 7.74 22.55 7.68
N ARG A 769 6.81 21.81 7.06
CA ARG A 769 7.09 20.76 6.08
C ARG A 769 7.62 21.36 4.77
N PRO A 770 8.89 21.13 4.39
CA PRO A 770 9.41 21.57 3.11
C PRO A 770 8.94 20.63 2.00
N TYR A 771 8.60 21.18 0.84
CA TYR A 771 8.41 20.40 -0.38
C TYR A 771 8.89 21.18 -1.61
N GLY A 772 9.39 20.46 -2.61
CA GLY A 772 9.67 21.03 -3.93
C GLY A 772 8.37 21.14 -4.72
N VAL A 773 8.10 22.31 -5.32
CA VAL A 773 6.91 22.52 -6.15
C VAL A 773 7.05 21.71 -7.44
N GLN A 774 6.31 20.61 -7.53
CA GLN A 774 6.29 19.70 -8.69
C GLN A 774 5.36 20.20 -9.80
N SER A 775 5.68 19.81 -11.04
CA SER A 775 4.84 20.01 -12.23
C SER A 775 3.56 19.15 -12.16
N THR A 776 2.56 19.62 -11.41
CA THR A 776 1.23 18.98 -11.35
C THR A 776 0.38 19.35 -12.58
N SER A 777 -0.91 19.01 -12.60
CA SER A 777 -1.78 19.23 -13.77
C SER A 777 -2.02 20.71 -14.13
N GLY A 778 -1.69 21.64 -13.24
CA GLY A 778 -1.73 23.09 -13.47
C GLY A 778 -0.33 23.71 -13.38
N TRP A 779 -0.08 24.76 -14.15
CA TRP A 779 1.18 25.51 -14.09
C TRP A 779 1.26 26.39 -12.84
N SER A 780 2.41 26.41 -12.16
CA SER A 780 2.72 27.31 -11.05
C SER A 780 3.96 28.16 -11.38
N PRO A 781 3.99 29.46 -11.06
CA PRO A 781 5.17 30.30 -11.20
C PRO A 781 6.31 29.96 -10.21
N PHE A 782 6.06 29.09 -9.23
CA PHE A 782 7.04 28.68 -8.22
C PHE A 782 7.62 27.28 -8.47
N GLU A 783 7.37 26.68 -9.64
CA GLU A 783 7.91 25.38 -10.07
C GLU A 783 9.44 25.30 -9.84
N GLY A 784 9.89 24.25 -9.15
CA GLY A 784 11.30 24.06 -8.79
C GLY A 784 11.80 24.87 -7.58
N ARG A 785 11.01 25.79 -6.99
CA ARG A 785 11.32 26.40 -5.69
C ARG A 785 10.90 25.46 -4.55
N THR A 786 11.52 25.60 -3.38
CA THR A 786 11.10 24.94 -2.14
C THR A 786 10.10 25.83 -1.41
N MET A 787 8.89 25.33 -1.18
CA MET A 787 7.90 25.99 -0.30
C MET A 787 7.79 25.23 1.02
N ARG A 788 7.24 25.88 2.05
CA ARG A 788 6.92 25.27 3.33
C ARG A 788 5.44 25.41 3.66
N GLY A 789 4.88 24.30 4.12
CA GLY A 789 3.52 24.22 4.65
C GLY A 789 2.51 23.67 3.66
N SER A 790 1.62 22.81 4.16
CA SER A 790 0.66 22.06 3.33
C SER A 790 -0.67 21.85 4.06
N VAL A 791 -1.77 21.87 3.31
CA VAL A 791 -3.12 21.56 3.81
C VAL A 791 -3.24 20.06 4.02
N GLN A 792 -3.38 19.64 5.28
CA GLN A 792 -3.55 18.22 5.64
C GLN A 792 -5.02 17.84 5.72
N ARG A 793 -5.88 18.68 6.29
CA ARG A 793 -7.30 18.36 6.44
C ARG A 793 -8.17 19.58 6.30
N VAL A 794 -9.27 19.45 5.58
CA VAL A 794 -10.34 20.46 5.57
C VAL A 794 -11.63 19.79 5.99
N THR A 795 -12.17 20.26 7.11
CA THR A 795 -13.51 19.92 7.58
C THR A 795 -14.44 21.08 7.20
N PHE A 796 -15.56 20.79 6.56
CA PHE A 796 -16.57 21.76 6.15
C PHE A 796 -17.96 21.21 6.48
N GLN A 797 -18.78 21.99 7.19
CA GLN A 797 -20.08 21.54 7.72
C GLN A 797 -19.97 20.22 8.51
N ASP A 798 -19.02 20.16 9.44
CA ASP A 798 -18.70 19.02 10.32
C ASP A 798 -18.31 17.71 9.59
N LYS A 799 -17.89 17.81 8.32
CA LYS A 799 -17.43 16.68 7.51
C LYS A 799 -16.06 16.95 6.91
N THR A 800 -15.14 16.01 7.04
CA THR A 800 -13.87 16.02 6.32
C THR A 800 -14.16 15.97 4.81
N VAL A 801 -13.80 17.03 4.08
CA VAL A 801 -13.96 17.14 2.62
C VAL A 801 -12.63 16.96 1.88
N CYS A 802 -11.51 17.28 2.52
CA CYS A 802 -10.17 17.10 1.98
C CYS A 802 -9.25 16.45 3.03
N LEU A 803 -8.39 15.53 2.58
CA LEU A 803 -7.36 14.87 3.37
C LEU A 803 -6.09 14.76 2.51
N ASP A 804 -4.93 15.11 3.07
CA ASP A 804 -3.60 15.14 2.42
C ASP A 804 -3.59 15.91 1.07
N GLY A 805 -4.38 16.98 0.98
CA GLY A 805 -4.59 17.78 -0.24
C GLY A 805 -5.54 17.15 -1.27
N GLU A 806 -5.93 15.88 -1.13
CA GLU A 806 -6.90 15.21 -1.99
C GLU A 806 -8.34 15.43 -1.52
N LEU A 807 -9.27 15.60 -2.47
CA LEU A 807 -10.69 15.76 -2.17
C LEU A 807 -11.38 14.39 -2.03
N LEU A 808 -12.06 14.17 -0.90
CA LEU A 808 -12.84 12.96 -0.67
C LEU A 808 -14.10 12.90 -1.57
N PRO A 809 -14.61 11.70 -1.93
CA PRO A 809 -15.73 11.53 -2.85
C PRO A 809 -17.08 11.82 -2.18
N LEU A 810 -17.28 13.08 -1.77
CA LEU A 810 -18.49 13.60 -1.14
C LEU A 810 -19.34 14.43 -2.13
N PRO A 811 -20.66 14.55 -1.90
CA PRO A 811 -21.50 15.45 -2.68
C PRO A 811 -21.10 16.92 -2.49
N SER A 812 -21.42 17.78 -3.45
CA SER A 812 -21.24 19.23 -3.37
C SER A 812 -22.05 19.84 -2.21
N LEU A 813 -21.37 20.33 -1.17
CA LEU A 813 -21.96 20.89 0.06
C LEU A 813 -22.10 22.42 0.06
N GLY A 814 -21.41 23.10 -0.86
CA GLY A 814 -21.31 24.57 -0.92
C GLY A 814 -22.56 25.24 -1.50
N LYS A 815 -22.89 26.42 -0.98
CA LYS A 815 -24.11 27.17 -1.31
C LYS A 815 -23.82 28.55 -1.89
N ASP A 816 -24.76 29.04 -2.70
CA ASP A 816 -24.83 30.44 -3.09
C ASP A 816 -25.33 31.26 -1.88
N MET A 817 -24.48 32.14 -1.38
CA MET A 817 -24.76 32.97 -0.20
C MET A 817 -24.92 34.46 -0.57
N SER A 818 -25.10 34.77 -1.87
CA SER A 818 -25.19 36.14 -2.40
C SER A 818 -26.38 36.96 -1.86
N THR A 819 -27.38 36.28 -1.32
CA THR A 819 -28.58 36.85 -0.69
C THR A 819 -28.46 36.99 0.84
N HIS A 820 -27.35 36.55 1.44
CA HIS A 820 -27.11 36.71 2.88
C HIS A 820 -27.16 38.19 3.28
N GLY A 821 -27.87 38.51 4.36
CA GLY A 821 -28.08 39.89 4.83
C GLY A 821 -29.09 40.72 4.03
N ALA A 822 -29.75 40.18 3.00
CA ALA A 822 -30.80 40.90 2.28
C ALA A 822 -32.07 41.07 3.12
N LEU A 823 -32.61 42.29 3.18
CA LEU A 823 -33.92 42.56 3.77
C LEU A 823 -35.04 41.91 2.93
N PRO A 824 -36.05 41.26 3.54
CA PRO A 824 -37.11 40.60 2.80
C PRO A 824 -37.99 41.61 2.04
N MET A 825 -38.13 41.43 0.73
CA MET A 825 -39.02 42.25 -0.10
C MET A 825 -40.49 41.89 0.13
N SER A 826 -41.34 42.90 0.29
CA SER A 826 -42.79 42.74 0.33
C SER A 826 -43.36 42.22 -1.01
N PRO A 827 -44.37 41.34 -1.01
CA PRO A 827 -44.83 40.66 -2.21
C PRO A 827 -45.59 41.62 -3.14
N THR A 828 -45.08 41.83 -4.36
CA THR A 828 -45.74 42.68 -5.36
C THR A 828 -46.39 41.84 -6.47
N ILE A 829 -47.68 42.11 -6.64
CA ILE A 829 -48.70 41.51 -7.52
C ILE A 829 -48.22 41.05 -8.92
N LYS A 830 -48.64 39.83 -9.33
CA LYS A 830 -48.51 39.31 -10.70
C LYS A 830 -49.50 39.99 -11.67
N PRO A 831 -49.09 40.33 -12.91
CA PRO A 831 -50.01 40.50 -14.04
C PRO A 831 -50.22 39.16 -14.78
N GLN A 832 -51.49 38.76 -14.94
CA GLN A 832 -51.93 37.97 -16.11
C GLN A 832 -52.18 38.97 -17.28
N LEU A 833 -52.50 38.63 -18.54
CA LEU A 833 -53.00 37.41 -19.20
C LEU A 833 -52.90 37.67 -20.73
N GLN A 834 -52.74 36.65 -21.59
CA GLN A 834 -53.58 36.38 -22.80
C GLN A 834 -52.89 35.49 -23.84
N SER A 835 -53.71 34.63 -24.43
CA SER A 835 -53.39 33.61 -25.43
C SER A 835 -54.19 33.86 -26.72
N MET A 836 -53.58 33.74 -27.90
CA MET A 836 -54.33 33.67 -29.17
C MET A 836 -53.71 32.73 -30.22
N THR A 837 -54.45 31.66 -30.50
CA THR A 837 -54.77 31.06 -31.82
C THR A 837 -53.68 30.79 -32.88
N HIS A 838 -53.56 29.52 -33.28
CA HIS A 838 -53.15 29.10 -34.64
C HIS A 838 -54.20 29.51 -35.69
N PRO A 839 -53.83 29.58 -37.00
CA PRO A 839 -54.26 28.49 -37.89
C PRO A 839 -53.27 28.07 -39.02
N GLU A 840 -53.40 26.80 -39.40
CA GLU A 840 -53.33 26.18 -40.75
C GLU A 840 -52.08 26.20 -41.68
N SER A 841 -51.80 25.00 -42.20
CA SER A 841 -50.96 24.58 -43.34
C SER A 841 -51.71 24.75 -44.69
N PRO A 842 -51.14 24.62 -45.94
CA PRO A 842 -50.28 23.48 -46.35
C PRO A 842 -49.31 23.59 -47.60
N ARG A 843 -48.51 22.50 -47.77
CA ARG A 843 -48.07 21.81 -49.02
C ARG A 843 -46.93 22.30 -49.96
N ASP A 844 -46.11 21.29 -50.30
CA ASP A 844 -45.58 20.89 -51.63
C ASP A 844 -44.44 21.65 -52.37
N ARG A 845 -43.22 21.07 -52.37
CA ARG A 845 -42.64 20.32 -53.54
C ARG A 845 -41.15 19.86 -53.38
N ARG A 846 -40.91 18.56 -53.62
CA ARG A 846 -39.70 17.98 -54.30
C ARG A 846 -39.99 17.95 -55.83
N PRO A 847 -39.06 17.69 -56.80
CA PRO A 847 -37.84 16.84 -56.80
C PRO A 847 -36.64 17.48 -57.59
N SER A 848 -35.59 16.79 -58.12
CA SER A 848 -34.63 15.77 -57.63
C SER A 848 -33.38 15.69 -58.57
N MET A 849 -32.34 14.90 -58.19
CA MET A 849 -31.15 14.51 -59.00
C MET A 849 -30.09 15.64 -59.24
N PHE A 850 -28.80 15.40 -59.53
CA PHE A 850 -28.08 14.22 -60.07
C PHE A 850 -26.60 14.08 -59.57
N ASN A 851 -26.09 12.85 -59.62
CA ASN A 851 -24.70 12.35 -59.81
C ASN A 851 -23.45 12.91 -59.08
N SER A 852 -22.93 12.04 -58.20
CA SER A 852 -21.53 11.57 -58.09
C SER A 852 -20.46 11.98 -59.13
N THR A 853 -19.26 12.31 -58.63
CA THR A 853 -18.01 11.59 -58.99
C THR A 853 -16.88 11.77 -57.95
N ARG A 854 -16.07 10.73 -57.78
CA ARG A 854 -14.73 10.63 -57.15
C ARG A 854 -13.74 10.22 -58.29
N PRO A 855 -12.41 10.07 -58.12
CA PRO A 855 -11.50 10.38 -57.00
C PRO A 855 -10.13 11.03 -57.42
N SER A 856 -9.18 11.14 -56.46
CA SER A 856 -7.80 10.60 -56.54
C SER A 856 -6.55 11.53 -56.50
N LYS A 857 -5.65 11.19 -55.55
CA LYS A 857 -4.19 10.90 -55.65
C LYS A 857 -3.11 11.95 -56.05
N LEU A 858 -2.04 11.89 -55.23
CA LEU A 858 -0.59 11.76 -55.55
C LEU A 858 0.40 12.96 -55.46
N ARG A 859 1.55 12.64 -54.82
CA ARG A 859 2.98 13.05 -55.03
C ARG A 859 3.62 14.26 -54.31
N SER A 860 4.35 13.92 -53.25
CA SER A 860 5.82 14.06 -53.04
C SER A 860 6.69 14.88 -54.02
N ALA A 861 7.66 15.61 -53.46
CA ALA A 861 9.02 15.82 -54.02
C ALA A 861 10.05 16.14 -52.92
N ASP A 862 11.29 15.68 -53.08
CA ASP A 862 12.43 15.82 -52.15
C ASP A 862 13.28 17.10 -52.38
N GLY A 863 14.16 17.47 -51.43
CA GLY A 863 15.20 18.50 -51.62
C GLY A 863 16.10 18.75 -50.39
N PRO A 864 17.45 18.77 -50.47
CA PRO A 864 18.32 18.48 -49.30
C PRO A 864 19.30 19.61 -48.85
N LEU A 865 19.80 19.54 -47.61
CA LEU A 865 21.03 20.22 -47.12
C LEU A 865 21.77 19.34 -46.06
N PRO A 866 23.09 19.53 -45.79
CA PRO A 866 23.98 18.39 -45.57
C PRO A 866 24.73 18.30 -44.21
N ASN A 867 25.42 17.17 -44.04
CA ASN A 867 26.30 16.79 -42.93
C ASN A 867 27.33 17.85 -42.47
N LYS A 868 27.63 17.83 -41.16
CA LYS A 868 28.98 18.02 -40.62
C LYS A 868 29.30 16.93 -39.59
N THR A 869 30.45 16.29 -39.78
CA THR A 869 31.10 15.35 -38.84
C THR A 869 32.34 16.00 -38.21
N PHE A 870 33.03 15.25 -37.33
CA PHE A 870 34.09 15.63 -36.38
C PHE A 870 33.56 16.29 -35.08
N GLY A 871 33.92 15.81 -33.88
CA GLY A 871 34.85 14.71 -33.59
C GLY A 871 34.72 14.14 -32.17
N THR A 872 35.45 13.06 -31.94
CA THR A 872 35.52 12.24 -30.71
C THR A 872 35.98 13.02 -29.48
N PHE A 873 35.30 12.79 -28.34
CA PHE A 873 35.91 12.82 -27.01
C PHE A 873 35.41 11.61 -26.21
N ASP A 874 36.34 10.78 -25.74
CA ASP A 874 36.10 9.75 -24.73
C ASP A 874 35.91 10.42 -23.37
N GLU A 875 34.94 9.96 -22.58
CA GLU A 875 35.01 10.14 -21.12
C GLU A 875 34.39 8.95 -20.37
N LEU A 876 35.29 8.07 -19.91
CA LEU A 876 35.23 7.24 -18.71
C LEU A 876 33.97 6.40 -18.45
N SER A 877 34.05 5.14 -18.90
CA SER A 877 33.26 4.04 -18.34
C SER A 877 33.64 3.76 -16.87
N LEU A 878 32.64 3.62 -15.99
CA LEU A 878 32.78 2.95 -14.69
C LEU A 878 31.82 1.75 -14.63
N PRO A 879 32.23 0.59 -14.06
CA PRO A 879 31.47 -0.65 -14.14
C PRO A 879 30.38 -0.72 -13.05
N PRO A 880 29.22 -1.34 -13.32
CA PRO A 880 28.26 -1.68 -12.27
C PRO A 880 28.77 -2.87 -11.44
N LEU A 881 29.39 -2.57 -10.31
CA LEU A 881 29.84 -3.53 -9.30
C LEU A 881 28.70 -3.93 -8.36
N HIS A 882 28.02 -5.03 -8.65
CA HIS A 882 27.26 -5.79 -7.65
C HIS A 882 27.41 -7.31 -7.90
N PRO A 883 27.83 -8.12 -6.91
CA PRO A 883 27.74 -9.58 -6.99
C PRO A 883 26.29 -10.04 -6.79
N ALA A 884 25.43 -9.70 -7.75
CA ALA A 884 24.01 -10.03 -7.74
C ALA A 884 23.77 -11.54 -7.91
N ILE A 885 22.54 -12.01 -7.66
CA ILE A 885 22.03 -13.28 -8.24
C ILE A 885 22.09 -13.25 -9.78
N GLY A 886 22.12 -12.03 -10.35
CA GLY A 886 22.52 -11.75 -11.71
C GLY A 886 23.82 -12.45 -12.12
N SER A 887 24.85 -12.61 -11.26
CA SER A 887 26.07 -13.35 -11.62
C SER A 887 25.75 -14.78 -12.07
N LYS A 888 25.22 -15.64 -11.19
CA LYS A 888 24.84 -17.02 -11.53
C LYS A 888 23.84 -17.13 -12.68
N LEU A 889 22.91 -16.18 -12.82
CA LEU A 889 21.92 -16.20 -13.91
C LEU A 889 22.56 -15.76 -15.25
N HIS A 890 23.43 -14.76 -15.25
CA HIS A 890 24.22 -14.37 -16.42
C HIS A 890 25.23 -15.45 -16.79
N ASP A 891 25.89 -16.09 -15.81
CA ASP A 891 26.79 -17.23 -16.03
C ASP A 891 26.04 -18.35 -16.76
N LEU A 892 24.87 -18.76 -16.25
CA LEU A 892 24.03 -19.77 -16.89
C LEU A 892 23.56 -19.34 -18.30
N LEU A 893 23.16 -18.09 -18.51
CA LEU A 893 22.75 -17.59 -19.83
C LEU A 893 23.92 -17.37 -20.81
N SER A 894 25.15 -17.20 -20.30
CA SER A 894 26.37 -17.04 -21.10
C SER A 894 26.95 -18.38 -21.57
N GLN A 895 26.58 -19.49 -20.94
CA GLN A 895 27.02 -20.82 -21.36
C GLN A 895 26.58 -21.12 -22.80
N PRO A 896 27.46 -21.75 -23.61
CA PRO A 896 27.07 -22.20 -24.95
C PRO A 896 25.96 -23.25 -24.82
N SER A 897 24.79 -22.93 -25.35
CA SER A 897 23.59 -23.76 -25.24
C SER A 897 22.91 -23.95 -26.59
N SER A 898 22.26 -25.09 -26.79
CA SER A 898 21.52 -25.45 -28.01
C SER A 898 20.30 -24.56 -28.30
N TRP A 899 20.00 -23.61 -27.40
CA TRP A 899 18.87 -22.69 -27.49
C TRP A 899 19.26 -21.33 -28.10
N LYS A 900 20.50 -20.87 -27.90
CA LYS A 900 20.92 -19.49 -28.19
C LYS A 900 20.85 -19.19 -29.69
N GLN A 901 20.03 -18.20 -30.07
CA GLN A 901 19.75 -17.84 -31.48
C GLN A 901 19.21 -18.98 -32.37
N HIS A 902 18.69 -20.08 -31.79
CA HIS A 902 18.15 -21.21 -32.56
C HIS A 902 16.62 -21.30 -32.44
N SER A 903 15.97 -21.75 -33.52
CA SER A 903 14.51 -21.94 -33.56
C SER A 903 14.08 -23.20 -32.80
N VAL A 904 13.12 -23.02 -31.89
CA VAL A 904 12.51 -24.06 -31.04
C VAL A 904 11.31 -24.66 -31.78
N LEU A 905 11.55 -25.64 -32.63
CA LEU A 905 10.59 -26.14 -33.62
C LEU A 905 9.97 -27.50 -33.27
N SER A 906 10.74 -28.42 -32.68
CA SER A 906 10.31 -29.77 -32.26
C SER A 906 10.99 -30.14 -30.94
N VAL A 907 10.36 -30.99 -30.13
CA VAL A 907 11.00 -31.54 -28.91
C VAL A 907 12.22 -32.40 -29.22
N THR A 908 12.30 -32.98 -30.42
CA THR A 908 13.39 -33.87 -30.85
C THR A 908 14.75 -33.19 -31.01
N GLN A 909 14.78 -31.85 -31.00
CA GLN A 909 16.01 -31.05 -31.09
C GLN A 909 16.83 -31.01 -29.79
N TYR A 910 16.26 -31.45 -28.66
CA TYR A 910 16.83 -31.22 -27.32
C TYR A 910 17.07 -32.52 -26.57
N THR A 911 18.16 -32.56 -25.81
CA THR A 911 18.53 -33.69 -24.95
C THR A 911 18.10 -33.44 -23.49
N ARG A 912 18.13 -34.49 -22.66
CA ARG A 912 18.06 -34.38 -21.20
C ARG A 912 18.95 -33.29 -20.59
N ALA A 913 20.15 -33.04 -21.14
CA ALA A 913 21.05 -32.01 -20.64
C ALA A 913 20.51 -30.60 -20.93
N ASP A 914 20.01 -30.36 -22.15
CA ASP A 914 19.40 -29.09 -22.55
C ASP A 914 18.16 -28.76 -21.71
N LEU A 915 17.34 -29.77 -21.40
CA LEU A 915 16.17 -29.65 -20.54
C LEU A 915 16.56 -29.36 -19.08
N HIS A 916 17.60 -30.02 -18.57
CA HIS A 916 18.11 -29.74 -17.23
C HIS A 916 18.62 -28.29 -17.10
N HIS A 917 19.30 -27.79 -18.13
CA HIS A 917 19.74 -26.39 -18.22
C HIS A 917 18.53 -25.42 -18.23
N LEU A 918 17.55 -25.64 -19.13
CA LEU A 918 16.31 -24.85 -19.20
C LEU A 918 15.57 -24.77 -17.85
N PHE A 919 15.43 -25.91 -17.16
CA PHE A 919 14.75 -25.97 -15.87
C PHE A 919 15.56 -25.32 -14.74
N THR A 920 16.89 -25.37 -14.80
CA THR A 920 17.76 -24.69 -13.84
C THR A 920 17.64 -23.16 -13.99
N VAL A 921 17.66 -22.65 -15.22
CA VAL A 921 17.40 -21.23 -15.52
C VAL A 921 15.99 -20.83 -15.06
N ALA A 922 14.96 -21.64 -15.31
CA ALA A 922 13.59 -21.39 -14.84
C ALA A 922 13.49 -21.31 -13.31
N GLN A 923 14.23 -22.16 -12.58
CA GLN A 923 14.28 -22.14 -11.12
C GLN A 923 14.97 -20.88 -10.59
N GLN A 924 16.08 -20.44 -11.20
CA GLN A 924 16.73 -19.17 -10.84
C GLN A 924 15.85 -17.96 -11.17
N MET A 925 15.18 -17.95 -12.32
CA MET A 925 14.23 -16.88 -12.68
C MET A 925 13.03 -16.81 -11.75
N ARG A 926 12.54 -17.94 -11.21
CA ARG A 926 11.51 -17.92 -10.15
C ARG A 926 11.99 -17.11 -8.94
N LEU A 927 13.21 -17.36 -8.47
CA LEU A 927 13.79 -16.69 -7.31
C LEU A 927 14.03 -15.20 -7.59
N GLY A 928 14.57 -14.85 -8.77
CA GLY A 928 14.77 -13.45 -9.18
C GLY A 928 13.45 -12.67 -9.28
N VAL A 929 12.44 -13.21 -9.97
CA VAL A 929 11.12 -12.56 -10.11
C VAL A 929 10.38 -12.44 -8.77
N GLN A 930 10.62 -13.34 -7.81
CA GLN A 930 10.06 -13.22 -6.46
C GLN A 930 10.70 -12.08 -5.64
N ARG A 931 11.92 -11.65 -5.98
CA ARG A 931 12.64 -10.54 -5.32
C ARG A 931 12.44 -9.20 -6.03
N GLU A 932 12.65 -9.16 -7.34
CA GLU A 932 12.75 -7.92 -8.13
C GLU A 932 11.47 -7.64 -8.97
N GLY A 933 10.57 -8.61 -9.11
CA GLY A 933 9.33 -8.50 -9.90
C GLY A 933 9.53 -8.55 -11.41
N VAL A 934 10.45 -7.77 -11.96
CA VAL A 934 10.82 -7.70 -13.39
C VAL A 934 12.35 -7.78 -13.53
N LEU A 935 12.84 -8.78 -14.26
CA LEU A 935 14.27 -8.97 -14.50
C LEU A 935 14.65 -8.30 -15.82
N ASN A 936 15.60 -7.36 -15.84
CA ASN A 936 15.93 -6.57 -17.04
C ASN A 936 16.77 -7.29 -18.12
N ILE A 937 16.63 -8.62 -18.25
CA ILE A 937 17.50 -9.50 -19.06
C ILE A 937 17.34 -9.29 -20.57
N LEU A 938 16.11 -9.07 -21.05
CA LEU A 938 15.76 -8.84 -22.45
C LEU A 938 15.38 -7.39 -22.73
N ARG A 939 15.92 -6.45 -21.92
CA ARG A 939 15.68 -5.01 -22.10
C ARG A 939 16.06 -4.57 -23.52
N GLY A 940 15.09 -4.01 -24.24
CA GLY A 940 15.26 -3.55 -25.63
C GLY A 940 14.95 -4.60 -26.71
N ARG A 941 14.74 -5.88 -26.36
CA ARG A 941 14.32 -6.93 -27.30
C ARG A 941 12.80 -6.88 -27.55
N VAL A 942 12.38 -7.34 -28.73
CA VAL A 942 10.99 -7.36 -29.19
C VAL A 942 10.58 -8.78 -29.61
N LEU A 943 9.49 -9.30 -29.04
CA LEU A 943 8.92 -10.61 -29.35
C LEU A 943 7.63 -10.47 -30.16
N CYS A 944 7.62 -10.96 -31.39
CA CYS A 944 6.42 -11.01 -32.23
C CYS A 944 5.60 -12.28 -31.89
N THR A 945 4.31 -12.17 -31.58
CA THR A 945 3.44 -13.34 -31.33
C THR A 945 2.39 -13.48 -32.44
N LEU A 946 2.44 -14.59 -33.17
CA LEU A 946 1.61 -14.88 -34.34
C LEU A 946 0.79 -16.16 -34.14
N PHE A 947 -0.50 -15.98 -33.87
CA PHE A 947 -1.42 -17.06 -33.47
C PHE A 947 -2.57 -17.19 -34.49
N TYR A 948 -2.47 -18.19 -35.37
CA TYR A 948 -3.56 -18.53 -36.31
C TYR A 948 -4.64 -19.37 -35.62
N GLU A 949 -4.26 -20.22 -34.67
CA GLU A 949 -5.20 -20.84 -33.73
C GLU A 949 -5.28 -20.02 -32.43
N PRO A 950 -6.46 -19.53 -32.02
CA PRO A 950 -6.61 -18.80 -30.76
C PRO A 950 -6.18 -19.63 -29.53
N SER A 951 -5.42 -19.03 -28.61
CA SER A 951 -5.05 -19.67 -27.36
C SER A 951 -4.67 -18.68 -26.26
N THR A 952 -5.64 -18.34 -25.40
CA THR A 952 -5.44 -17.41 -24.27
C THR A 952 -4.32 -17.85 -23.32
N ARG A 953 -4.25 -19.15 -22.98
CA ARG A 953 -3.20 -19.70 -22.09
C ARG A 953 -1.80 -19.49 -22.66
N THR A 954 -1.64 -19.72 -23.96
CA THR A 954 -0.32 -19.72 -24.60
C THR A 954 0.13 -18.28 -24.88
N SER A 955 -0.71 -17.46 -25.54
CA SER A 955 -0.35 -16.08 -25.90
C SER A 955 -0.07 -15.20 -24.68
N ALA A 956 -0.98 -15.16 -23.70
CA ALA A 956 -0.85 -14.32 -22.50
C ALA A 956 0.39 -14.69 -21.66
N SER A 957 0.79 -15.98 -21.67
CA SER A 957 1.98 -16.42 -20.94
C SER A 957 3.29 -16.01 -21.60
N PHE A 958 3.36 -15.96 -22.93
CA PHE A 958 4.54 -15.45 -23.65
C PHE A 958 4.63 -13.94 -23.56
N ASP A 959 3.50 -13.25 -23.65
CA ASP A 959 3.40 -11.81 -23.44
C ASP A 959 3.90 -11.41 -22.05
N ALA A 960 3.34 -11.99 -20.99
CA ALA A 960 3.76 -11.72 -19.63
C ALA A 960 5.19 -12.21 -19.30
N ALA A 961 5.68 -13.28 -19.95
CA ALA A 961 7.07 -13.72 -19.81
C ALA A 961 8.04 -12.66 -20.38
N MET A 962 7.76 -12.12 -21.56
CA MET A 962 8.61 -11.11 -22.20
C MET A 962 8.60 -9.80 -21.41
N GLN A 963 7.43 -9.33 -20.97
CA GLN A 963 7.30 -8.13 -20.14
C GLN A 963 8.07 -8.26 -18.81
N ARG A 964 8.05 -9.44 -18.18
CA ARG A 964 8.84 -9.73 -16.96
C ARG A 964 10.34 -9.91 -17.18
N LEU A 965 10.77 -10.01 -18.43
CA LEU A 965 12.18 -9.95 -18.83
C LEU A 965 12.60 -8.53 -19.27
N GLY A 966 11.78 -7.51 -19.05
CA GLY A 966 12.04 -6.12 -19.48
C GLY A 966 11.95 -5.92 -21.01
N GLY A 967 11.52 -6.95 -21.74
CA GLY A 967 11.32 -6.92 -23.18
C GLY A 967 9.93 -6.42 -23.58
N ARG A 968 9.72 -6.23 -24.88
CA ARG A 968 8.43 -5.80 -25.46
C ARG A 968 7.83 -6.89 -26.34
N THR A 969 6.50 -6.87 -26.48
CA THR A 969 5.75 -7.79 -27.35
C THR A 969 5.02 -7.04 -28.46
N VAL A 970 4.87 -7.70 -29.60
CA VAL A 970 4.05 -7.24 -30.72
C VAL A 970 3.06 -8.36 -31.05
N VAL A 971 1.79 -8.15 -30.70
CA VAL A 971 0.72 -9.13 -30.89
C VAL A 971 0.11 -8.99 -32.27
N ILE A 972 0.31 -9.98 -33.13
CA ILE A 972 -0.23 -10.00 -34.49
C ILE A 972 -1.56 -10.75 -34.48
N SER A 973 -2.66 -10.00 -34.42
CA SER A 973 -3.99 -10.59 -34.59
C SER A 973 -4.24 -10.93 -36.06
N THR A 974 -4.44 -12.22 -36.34
CA THR A 974 -4.81 -12.68 -37.68
C THR A 974 -6.10 -12.03 -38.20
N SER A 975 -7.00 -11.60 -37.31
CA SER A 975 -8.25 -10.88 -37.63
C SER A 975 -8.08 -9.48 -38.23
N HIS A 976 -6.90 -8.87 -38.12
CA HIS A 976 -6.61 -7.51 -38.61
C HIS A 976 -5.37 -7.44 -39.51
N SER A 977 -4.66 -8.56 -39.67
CA SER A 977 -3.46 -8.67 -40.50
C SER A 977 -3.76 -8.90 -41.99
N SER A 978 -2.76 -8.71 -42.85
CA SER A 978 -2.86 -9.00 -44.29
C SER A 978 -3.03 -10.49 -44.62
N VAL A 979 -2.90 -11.40 -43.63
CA VAL A 979 -3.29 -12.81 -43.73
C VAL A 979 -4.75 -12.97 -44.19
N GLN A 980 -5.68 -12.12 -43.75
CA GLN A 980 -7.08 -12.14 -44.26
C GLN A 980 -7.21 -11.83 -45.76
N LYS A 981 -6.20 -11.18 -46.35
CA LYS A 981 -6.13 -10.86 -47.78
C LYS A 981 -5.39 -11.93 -48.58
N GLY A 982 -5.02 -13.05 -47.96
CA GLY A 982 -4.28 -14.15 -48.58
C GLY A 982 -2.75 -14.01 -48.53
N GLU A 983 -2.21 -13.20 -47.62
CA GLU A 983 -0.76 -13.15 -47.38
C GLU A 983 -0.22 -14.51 -46.91
N THR A 984 0.91 -14.93 -47.48
CA THR A 984 1.50 -16.24 -47.19
C THR A 984 2.25 -16.24 -45.84
N LEU A 985 2.33 -17.40 -45.19
CA LEU A 985 3.08 -17.53 -43.92
C LEU A 985 4.57 -17.17 -44.07
N GLN A 986 5.20 -17.50 -45.21
CA GLN A 986 6.60 -17.15 -45.51
C GLN A 986 6.82 -15.62 -45.56
N ASP A 987 5.90 -14.86 -46.17
CA ASP A 987 6.04 -13.41 -46.30
C ASP A 987 5.68 -12.69 -44.99
N THR A 988 4.70 -13.24 -44.26
CA THR A 988 4.39 -12.82 -42.88
C THR A 988 5.60 -12.97 -41.97
N LEU A 989 6.27 -14.13 -41.96
CA LEU A 989 7.43 -14.40 -41.11
C LEU A 989 8.65 -13.55 -41.47
N ARG A 990 8.91 -13.31 -42.76
CA ARG A 990 9.95 -12.36 -43.22
C ARG A 990 9.66 -10.95 -42.72
N THR A 991 8.42 -10.50 -42.86
CA THR A 991 7.99 -9.16 -42.44
C THR A 991 8.16 -8.99 -40.93
N LEU A 992 7.69 -9.94 -40.11
CA LEU A 992 7.83 -9.86 -38.65
C LEU A 992 9.28 -9.95 -38.18
N GLY A 993 10.12 -10.72 -38.87
CA GLY A 993 11.56 -10.79 -38.59
C GLY A 993 12.34 -9.52 -38.93
N CYS A 994 11.73 -8.52 -39.60
CA CYS A 994 12.31 -7.19 -39.75
C CYS A 994 12.01 -6.26 -38.55
N TYR A 995 11.07 -6.64 -37.66
CA TYR A 995 10.58 -5.80 -36.56
C TYR A 995 10.76 -6.40 -35.16
N GLY A 996 11.01 -7.71 -35.05
CA GLY A 996 11.21 -8.39 -33.77
C GLY A 996 12.37 -9.38 -33.79
N ASP A 997 13.02 -9.55 -32.64
CA ASP A 997 14.18 -10.43 -32.43
C ASP A 997 13.81 -11.93 -32.40
N ALA A 998 12.53 -12.28 -32.22
CA ALA A 998 12.02 -13.65 -32.28
C ALA A 998 10.51 -13.67 -32.59
N VAL A 999 10.00 -14.82 -33.08
CA VAL A 999 8.57 -15.03 -33.38
C VAL A 999 8.02 -16.25 -32.63
N VAL A 1000 6.98 -16.09 -31.83
CA VAL A 1000 6.16 -17.22 -31.33
C VAL A 1000 5.09 -17.54 -32.37
N LEU A 1001 5.12 -18.74 -32.95
CA LEU A 1001 4.20 -19.18 -34.00
C LEU A 1001 3.28 -20.30 -33.50
N ARG A 1002 1.97 -20.16 -33.70
CA ARG A 1002 0.98 -21.25 -33.54
C ARG A 1002 0.10 -21.32 -34.78
N HIS A 1003 0.03 -22.49 -35.41
CA HIS A 1003 -0.55 -22.66 -36.75
C HIS A 1003 -1.35 -23.98 -36.88
N PRO A 1004 -2.48 -24.01 -37.62
CA PRO A 1004 -3.26 -25.24 -37.81
C PRO A 1004 -2.62 -26.24 -38.78
N GLU A 1005 -1.78 -25.79 -39.72
CA GLU A 1005 -1.04 -26.70 -40.61
C GLU A 1005 0.21 -27.28 -39.94
N GLU A 1006 0.45 -28.58 -40.10
CA GLU A 1006 1.60 -29.28 -39.54
C GLU A 1006 2.93 -28.84 -40.19
N SER A 1007 2.91 -28.54 -41.49
CA SER A 1007 4.03 -28.07 -42.32
C SER A 1007 4.52 -26.65 -42.00
N SER A 1008 3.78 -25.90 -41.17
CA SER A 1008 4.13 -24.53 -40.77
C SER A 1008 5.53 -24.40 -40.17
N VAL A 1009 5.99 -25.43 -39.47
CA VAL A 1009 7.35 -25.53 -38.91
C VAL A 1009 8.42 -25.60 -40.00
N ASP A 1010 8.17 -26.28 -41.12
CA ASP A 1010 9.12 -26.41 -42.23
C ASP A 1010 9.15 -25.16 -43.12
N ILE A 1011 8.08 -24.36 -43.10
CA ILE A 1011 8.02 -23.02 -43.68
C ILE A 1011 8.82 -22.06 -42.79
N ALA A 1012 8.57 -22.09 -41.47
CA ALA A 1012 9.30 -21.28 -40.50
C ALA A 1012 10.81 -21.52 -40.52
N ARG A 1013 11.25 -22.79 -40.55
CA ARG A 1013 12.65 -23.19 -40.67
C ARG A 1013 13.35 -22.63 -41.92
N ARG A 1014 12.62 -22.45 -43.02
CA ARG A 1014 13.18 -22.04 -44.32
C ARG A 1014 13.14 -20.53 -44.57
N TYR A 1015 12.22 -19.80 -43.94
CA TYR A 1015 11.91 -18.42 -44.34
C TYR A 1015 11.93 -17.37 -43.22
N ALA A 1016 11.97 -17.77 -41.95
CA ALA A 1016 12.10 -16.80 -40.85
C ALA A 1016 13.58 -16.36 -40.69
N PRO A 1017 13.88 -15.04 -40.71
CA PRO A 1017 15.24 -14.53 -40.51
C PRO A 1017 15.65 -14.41 -39.03
N VAL A 1018 14.72 -14.71 -38.10
CA VAL A 1018 14.90 -14.66 -36.64
C VAL A 1018 14.37 -15.94 -36.00
N PRO A 1019 14.81 -16.32 -34.78
CA PRO A 1019 14.36 -17.53 -34.11
C PRO A 1019 12.84 -17.65 -33.99
N VAL A 1020 12.31 -18.83 -34.34
CA VAL A 1020 10.88 -19.15 -34.24
C VAL A 1020 10.65 -20.14 -33.10
N ILE A 1021 9.69 -19.84 -32.23
CA ILE A 1021 9.30 -20.63 -31.07
C ILE A 1021 7.92 -21.26 -31.34
N ASN A 1022 7.84 -22.59 -31.36
CA ASN A 1022 6.64 -23.35 -31.69
C ASN A 1022 5.62 -23.38 -30.51
N GLY A 1023 4.53 -22.63 -30.67
CA GLY A 1023 3.34 -22.58 -29.79
C GLY A 1023 2.23 -23.58 -30.18
N GLY A 1024 2.52 -24.52 -31.08
CA GLY A 1024 1.66 -25.59 -31.55
C GLY A 1024 1.53 -25.61 -33.08
N ASN A 1025 1.81 -26.75 -33.73
CA ASN A 1025 1.61 -26.95 -35.18
C ASN A 1025 0.66 -28.14 -35.45
N GLY A 1026 -0.55 -27.83 -35.95
CA GLY A 1026 -1.59 -28.80 -36.28
C GLY A 1026 -1.88 -29.81 -35.17
N SER A 1027 -1.97 -31.10 -35.53
CA SER A 1027 -2.09 -32.23 -34.60
C SER A 1027 -0.73 -32.76 -34.11
N LYS A 1028 0.38 -32.31 -34.70
CA LYS A 1028 1.68 -32.96 -34.57
C LYS A 1028 2.37 -32.72 -33.22
N GLU A 1029 2.77 -31.47 -32.93
CA GLU A 1029 3.58 -31.15 -31.75
C GLU A 1029 3.17 -29.84 -31.05
N HIS A 1030 3.53 -29.72 -29.76
CA HIS A 1030 3.52 -28.46 -29.00
C HIS A 1030 4.70 -28.42 -28.00
N PRO A 1031 5.94 -28.21 -28.45
CA PRO A 1031 7.15 -28.38 -27.63
C PRO A 1031 7.15 -27.51 -26.36
N THR A 1032 6.72 -26.26 -26.51
CA THR A 1032 6.65 -25.25 -25.43
C THR A 1032 5.58 -25.51 -24.37
N GLN A 1033 4.68 -26.47 -24.60
CA GLN A 1033 3.75 -26.96 -23.59
C GLN A 1033 4.32 -28.22 -22.93
N ALA A 1034 4.91 -29.13 -23.70
CA ALA A 1034 5.57 -30.33 -23.15
C ALA A 1034 6.76 -30.01 -22.22
N PHE A 1035 7.60 -29.01 -22.52
CA PHE A 1035 8.65 -28.56 -21.59
C PHE A 1035 8.08 -28.03 -20.27
N LEU A 1036 6.94 -27.32 -20.34
CA LEU A 1036 6.23 -26.77 -19.20
C LEU A 1036 5.61 -27.89 -18.36
N ASP A 1037 4.98 -28.88 -18.99
CA ASP A 1037 4.38 -30.02 -18.32
C ASP A 1037 5.46 -30.85 -17.62
N LEU A 1038 6.58 -31.12 -18.29
CA LEU A 1038 7.74 -31.82 -17.73
C LEU A 1038 8.37 -31.06 -16.54
N PHE A 1039 8.48 -29.74 -16.62
CA PHE A 1039 8.91 -28.89 -15.49
C PHE A 1039 7.91 -28.95 -14.32
N THR A 1040 6.62 -28.98 -14.61
CA THR A 1040 5.56 -29.09 -13.59
C THR A 1040 5.65 -30.41 -12.84
N ILE A 1041 5.83 -31.53 -13.56
CA ILE A 1041 6.01 -32.86 -12.95
C ILE A 1041 7.23 -32.86 -12.02
N ARG A 1042 8.37 -32.31 -12.48
CA ARG A 1042 9.59 -32.20 -11.67
C ARG A 1042 9.38 -31.39 -10.38
N GLU A 1043 8.65 -30.28 -10.43
CA GLU A 1043 8.46 -29.41 -9.25
C GLU A 1043 7.40 -29.96 -8.29
N GLU A 1044 6.35 -30.62 -8.78
CA GLU A 1044 5.28 -31.19 -7.94
C GLU A 1044 5.67 -32.53 -7.30
N LEU A 1045 6.47 -33.37 -7.99
CA LEU A 1045 6.89 -34.71 -7.51
C LEU A 1045 8.39 -34.79 -7.15
N GLY A 1046 9.14 -33.70 -7.26
CA GLY A 1046 10.59 -33.62 -6.99
C GLY A 1046 11.50 -34.30 -8.04
N THR A 1047 10.98 -35.26 -8.80
CA THR A 1047 11.69 -35.99 -9.86
C THR A 1047 10.76 -36.30 -11.03
N VAL A 1048 11.34 -36.70 -12.17
CA VAL A 1048 10.61 -37.32 -13.31
C VAL A 1048 11.08 -38.77 -13.53
N GLN A 1049 12.18 -39.19 -12.89
CA GLN A 1049 12.78 -40.49 -13.13
C GLN A 1049 11.92 -41.61 -12.53
N GLY A 1050 11.58 -42.63 -13.34
CA GLY A 1050 10.92 -43.86 -12.86
C GLY A 1050 9.45 -43.72 -12.47
N LEU A 1051 8.77 -42.63 -12.87
CA LEU A 1051 7.35 -42.43 -12.63
C LEU A 1051 6.46 -43.26 -13.57
N THR A 1052 5.21 -43.47 -13.17
CA THR A 1052 4.12 -44.00 -14.01
C THR A 1052 3.17 -42.87 -14.42
N ILE A 1053 3.11 -42.56 -15.72
CA ILE A 1053 2.28 -41.49 -16.27
C ILE A 1053 1.11 -42.10 -17.07
N THR A 1054 -0.12 -41.71 -16.72
CA THR A 1054 -1.33 -42.13 -17.40
C THR A 1054 -1.89 -41.00 -18.24
N PHE A 1055 -2.01 -41.22 -19.56
CA PHE A 1055 -2.66 -40.30 -20.48
C PHE A 1055 -4.12 -40.74 -20.70
N VAL A 1056 -5.08 -39.83 -20.51
CA VAL A 1056 -6.51 -40.12 -20.66
C VAL A 1056 -7.25 -39.10 -21.52
N GLY A 1057 -8.05 -39.55 -22.49
CA GLY A 1057 -8.93 -38.71 -23.31
C GLY A 1057 -8.71 -38.80 -24.82
N ASP A 1058 -8.63 -37.65 -25.49
CA ASP A 1058 -8.21 -37.52 -26.90
C ASP A 1058 -6.68 -37.66 -26.99
N LEU A 1059 -6.21 -38.83 -27.41
CA LEU A 1059 -4.80 -39.13 -27.62
C LEU A 1059 -4.41 -39.09 -29.10
N LEU A 1060 -5.37 -39.08 -30.04
CA LEU A 1060 -5.15 -39.03 -31.49
C LEU A 1060 -4.70 -37.64 -31.95
N TYR A 1061 -5.34 -36.59 -31.44
CA TYR A 1061 -5.03 -35.20 -31.79
C TYR A 1061 -4.34 -34.44 -30.65
N GLY A 1062 -3.94 -35.16 -29.60
CA GLY A 1062 -3.33 -34.66 -28.38
C GLY A 1062 -1.89 -34.19 -28.54
N ARG A 1063 -1.62 -33.18 -29.38
CA ARG A 1063 -0.26 -32.68 -29.65
C ARG A 1063 0.67 -32.42 -28.43
N PRO A 1064 0.20 -32.02 -27.23
CA PRO A 1064 1.08 -31.94 -26.06
C PRO A 1064 1.49 -33.32 -25.54
N VAL A 1065 0.61 -34.33 -25.64
CA VAL A 1065 0.89 -35.74 -25.30
C VAL A 1065 1.92 -36.31 -26.26
N HIS A 1066 1.78 -36.07 -27.58
CA HIS A 1066 2.78 -36.49 -28.57
C HIS A 1066 4.17 -35.94 -28.23
N SER A 1067 4.27 -34.62 -28.02
CA SER A 1067 5.52 -33.97 -27.61
C SER A 1067 6.05 -34.46 -26.26
N LEU A 1068 5.18 -34.76 -25.29
CA LEU A 1068 5.62 -35.22 -23.97
C LEU A 1068 6.14 -36.67 -24.03
N ILE A 1069 5.51 -37.57 -24.80
CA ILE A 1069 5.98 -38.95 -25.01
C ILE A 1069 7.43 -38.97 -25.54
N TYR A 1070 7.75 -38.15 -26.54
CA TYR A 1070 9.13 -38.05 -27.06
C TYR A 1070 10.16 -37.58 -26.01
N LEU A 1071 9.75 -36.73 -25.05
CA LEU A 1071 10.62 -36.25 -23.97
C LEU A 1071 10.79 -37.26 -22.82
N LEU A 1072 9.77 -38.05 -22.52
CA LEU A 1072 9.76 -38.97 -21.38
C LEU A 1072 10.72 -40.16 -21.53
N ARG A 1073 11.20 -40.45 -22.75
CA ARG A 1073 12.18 -41.52 -23.02
C ARG A 1073 13.45 -41.40 -22.17
N ASP A 1074 13.91 -40.16 -21.96
CA ASP A 1074 15.19 -39.87 -21.31
C ASP A 1074 15.11 -40.05 -19.78
N TYR A 1075 13.91 -40.35 -19.23
CA TYR A 1075 13.62 -40.42 -17.79
C TYR A 1075 13.16 -41.80 -17.29
N GLY A 1076 13.16 -42.84 -18.14
CA GLY A 1076 12.80 -44.20 -17.73
C GLY A 1076 11.38 -44.32 -17.16
N VAL A 1077 10.45 -43.53 -17.70
CA VAL A 1077 9.04 -43.46 -17.29
C VAL A 1077 8.24 -44.61 -17.90
N GLN A 1078 7.29 -45.15 -17.14
CA GLN A 1078 6.28 -46.09 -17.59
C GLN A 1078 5.00 -45.35 -17.99
N VAL A 1079 4.38 -45.72 -19.12
CA VAL A 1079 3.25 -45.01 -19.71
C VAL A 1079 2.03 -45.92 -19.81
N GLN A 1080 0.89 -45.45 -19.31
CA GLN A 1080 -0.42 -46.08 -19.44
C GLN A 1080 -1.29 -45.22 -20.39
N LEU A 1081 -1.91 -45.82 -21.41
CA LEU A 1081 -2.77 -45.12 -22.37
C LEU A 1081 -4.24 -45.49 -22.15
N VAL A 1082 -5.11 -44.50 -21.94
CA VAL A 1082 -6.55 -44.69 -21.72
C VAL A 1082 -7.35 -43.84 -22.71
N SER A 1083 -7.94 -44.45 -23.73
CA SER A 1083 -8.66 -43.73 -24.78
C SER A 1083 -9.71 -44.62 -25.47
N PRO A 1084 -10.80 -44.04 -26.03
CA PRO A 1084 -11.76 -44.80 -26.81
C PRO A 1084 -11.13 -45.17 -28.15
N LYS A 1085 -11.54 -46.27 -28.79
CA LYS A 1085 -10.94 -46.78 -30.06
C LYS A 1085 -10.77 -45.72 -31.15
N GLY A 1086 -11.68 -44.75 -31.24
CA GLY A 1086 -11.65 -43.67 -32.23
C GLY A 1086 -10.67 -42.52 -31.95
N LEU A 1087 -10.07 -42.45 -30.75
CA LEU A 1087 -9.12 -41.40 -30.34
C LEU A 1087 -7.82 -41.98 -29.78
N ALA A 1088 -7.46 -43.20 -30.19
CA ALA A 1088 -6.20 -43.84 -29.83
C ALA A 1088 -4.99 -43.07 -30.37
N LEU A 1089 -3.85 -43.19 -29.67
CA LEU A 1089 -2.58 -42.57 -30.03
C LEU A 1089 -2.16 -42.90 -31.49
N PRO A 1090 -1.63 -41.96 -32.29
CA PRO A 1090 -1.22 -42.23 -33.66
C PRO A 1090 -0.21 -43.38 -33.77
N ALA A 1091 -0.33 -44.20 -34.82
CA ALA A 1091 0.49 -45.41 -35.00
C ALA A 1091 2.01 -45.14 -34.88
N GLU A 1092 2.52 -44.07 -35.49
CA GLU A 1092 3.94 -43.67 -35.43
C GLU A 1092 4.41 -43.41 -33.97
N VAL A 1093 3.62 -42.67 -33.18
CA VAL A 1093 3.94 -42.33 -31.78
C VAL A 1093 3.77 -43.55 -30.87
N ARG A 1094 2.81 -44.43 -31.19
CA ARG A 1094 2.59 -45.70 -30.48
C ARG A 1094 3.73 -46.70 -30.73
N GLU A 1095 4.16 -46.87 -31.97
CA GLU A 1095 5.31 -47.70 -32.33
C GLU A 1095 6.59 -47.17 -31.66
N TYR A 1096 6.77 -45.86 -31.58
CA TYR A 1096 7.85 -45.23 -30.83
C TYR A 1096 7.83 -45.56 -29.32
N LEU A 1097 6.65 -45.54 -28.69
CA LEU A 1097 6.46 -45.87 -27.28
C LEU A 1097 6.73 -47.36 -26.98
N ILE A 1098 6.42 -48.25 -27.93
CA ILE A 1098 6.73 -49.68 -27.87
C ILE A 1098 8.24 -49.90 -28.06
N ALA A 1099 8.85 -49.27 -29.07
CA ALA A 1099 10.28 -49.41 -29.37
C ALA A 1099 11.20 -48.88 -28.26
N SER A 1100 10.73 -47.89 -27.49
CA SER A 1100 11.41 -47.35 -26.30
C SER A 1100 11.15 -48.16 -25.01
N GLY A 1101 10.30 -49.19 -25.04
CA GLY A 1101 10.00 -50.05 -23.89
C GLY A 1101 9.23 -49.36 -22.75
N GLN A 1102 8.53 -48.26 -23.05
CA GLN A 1102 7.84 -47.45 -22.04
C GLN A 1102 6.36 -47.77 -21.87
N LEU A 1103 5.73 -48.45 -22.83
CA LEU A 1103 4.31 -48.78 -22.77
C LEU A 1103 4.05 -49.90 -21.73
N LEU A 1104 3.30 -49.57 -20.68
CA LEU A 1104 2.90 -50.51 -19.63
C LEU A 1104 1.56 -51.20 -19.95
N CYS A 1105 0.56 -50.44 -20.39
CA CYS A 1105 -0.75 -50.96 -20.81
C CYS A 1105 -1.56 -49.96 -21.66
N GLU A 1106 -2.48 -50.49 -22.46
CA GLU A 1106 -3.51 -49.74 -23.19
C GLU A 1106 -4.89 -50.21 -22.70
N SER A 1107 -5.83 -49.29 -22.46
CA SER A 1107 -7.18 -49.58 -21.98
C SER A 1107 -8.22 -48.64 -22.59
N GLU A 1108 -9.45 -49.15 -22.76
CA GLU A 1108 -10.61 -48.32 -23.11
C GLU A 1108 -11.33 -47.76 -21.87
N GLU A 1109 -11.02 -48.28 -20.67
CA GLU A 1109 -11.61 -47.84 -19.39
C GLU A 1109 -10.54 -47.41 -18.37
N LEU A 1110 -10.84 -46.35 -17.62
CA LEU A 1110 -9.98 -45.86 -16.53
C LEU A 1110 -10.27 -46.64 -15.24
N THR A 1111 -9.61 -47.79 -15.07
CA THR A 1111 -9.87 -48.67 -13.91
C THR A 1111 -9.19 -48.15 -12.62
N PRO A 1112 -9.72 -48.52 -11.44
CA PRO A 1112 -9.08 -48.24 -10.15
C PRO A 1112 -7.63 -48.75 -10.05
N GLU A 1113 -7.30 -49.84 -10.74
CA GLU A 1113 -5.95 -50.41 -10.73
C GLU A 1113 -4.95 -49.56 -11.52
N ILE A 1114 -5.36 -49.01 -12.67
CA ILE A 1114 -4.57 -48.08 -13.47
C ILE A 1114 -4.27 -46.82 -12.64
N LEU A 1115 -5.31 -46.26 -12.01
CA LEU A 1115 -5.20 -45.07 -11.14
C LEU A 1115 -4.36 -45.30 -9.88
N GLY A 1116 -4.46 -46.48 -9.26
CA GLY A 1116 -3.64 -46.83 -8.10
C GLY A 1116 -2.15 -46.95 -8.41
N ARG A 1117 -1.79 -47.17 -9.69
CA ARG A 1117 -0.41 -47.20 -10.17
C ARG A 1117 0.10 -45.83 -10.65
N SER A 1118 -0.78 -44.94 -11.10
CA SER A 1118 -0.45 -43.61 -11.62
C SER A 1118 0.24 -42.70 -10.59
N ASP A 1119 1.35 -42.10 -10.99
CA ASP A 1119 1.98 -40.96 -10.30
C ASP A 1119 1.58 -39.62 -10.94
N VAL A 1120 1.32 -39.64 -12.25
CA VAL A 1120 0.77 -38.49 -12.99
C VAL A 1120 -0.44 -38.94 -13.80
N LEU A 1121 -1.54 -38.19 -13.70
CA LEU A 1121 -2.74 -38.34 -14.53
C LEU A 1121 -2.85 -37.13 -15.46
N TYR A 1122 -2.50 -37.31 -16.73
CA TYR A 1122 -2.57 -36.27 -17.76
C TYR A 1122 -3.87 -36.42 -18.57
N CYS A 1123 -4.83 -35.54 -18.33
CA CYS A 1123 -6.12 -35.55 -18.99
C CYS A 1123 -6.09 -34.67 -20.26
N THR A 1124 -6.77 -35.09 -21.32
CA THR A 1124 -6.95 -34.31 -22.55
C THR A 1124 -8.43 -34.08 -22.86
N ARG A 1125 -8.73 -32.85 -23.30
CA ARG A 1125 -10.05 -32.45 -23.77
C ARG A 1125 -10.38 -33.05 -25.13
N VAL A 1126 -11.57 -33.63 -25.27
CA VAL A 1126 -12.18 -33.96 -26.56
C VAL A 1126 -12.69 -32.69 -27.24
N GLN A 1127 -12.18 -32.36 -28.43
CA GLN A 1127 -12.52 -31.12 -29.17
C GLN A 1127 -13.56 -31.39 -30.27
N LYS A 1128 -14.74 -30.74 -30.19
CA LYS A 1128 -15.84 -30.91 -31.15
C LYS A 1128 -15.44 -30.59 -32.59
N GLU A 1129 -14.60 -29.57 -32.74
CA GLU A 1129 -14.07 -29.05 -34.01
C GLU A 1129 -13.14 -30.04 -34.76
N ARG A 1130 -12.79 -31.19 -34.16
CA ARG A 1130 -11.93 -32.22 -34.76
C ARG A 1130 -12.69 -33.44 -35.31
N PHE A 1131 -14.02 -33.48 -35.14
CA PHE A 1131 -14.85 -34.57 -35.66
C PHE A 1131 -15.52 -34.16 -36.97
N PRO A 1132 -15.55 -35.03 -38.00
CA PRO A 1132 -16.22 -34.72 -39.26
C PRO A 1132 -17.74 -34.69 -39.12
N THR A 1133 -18.31 -35.35 -38.11
CA THR A 1133 -19.74 -35.31 -37.79
C THR A 1133 -20.00 -35.00 -36.31
N VAL A 1134 -21.11 -34.33 -36.02
CA VAL A 1134 -21.52 -34.05 -34.64
C VAL A 1134 -21.90 -35.34 -33.89
N GLU A 1135 -22.41 -36.34 -34.61
CA GLU A 1135 -22.84 -37.63 -34.04
C GLU A 1135 -21.68 -38.48 -33.52
N GLU A 1136 -20.50 -38.40 -34.14
CA GLU A 1136 -19.29 -39.06 -33.62
C GLU A 1136 -18.77 -38.39 -32.35
N TYR A 1137 -18.75 -37.04 -32.32
CA TYR A 1137 -18.42 -36.29 -31.12
C TYR A 1137 -19.37 -36.60 -29.95
N GLU A 1138 -20.68 -36.67 -30.21
CA GLU A 1138 -21.70 -36.94 -29.20
C GLU A 1138 -21.58 -38.35 -28.58
N LYS A 1139 -20.96 -39.32 -29.27
CA LYS A 1139 -20.69 -40.68 -28.75
C LYS A 1139 -19.50 -40.76 -27.79
N VAL A 1140 -18.52 -39.86 -27.91
CA VAL A 1140 -17.26 -39.90 -27.15
C VAL A 1140 -17.05 -38.71 -26.20
N LYS A 1141 -17.92 -37.68 -26.27
CA LYS A 1141 -17.93 -36.62 -25.26
C LYS A 1141 -18.24 -37.22 -23.89
N ASN A 1142 -17.52 -36.78 -22.87
CA ASN A 1142 -17.68 -37.22 -21.48
C ASN A 1142 -17.42 -38.74 -21.23
N SER A 1143 -16.79 -39.47 -22.16
CA SER A 1143 -16.42 -40.89 -21.94
C SER A 1143 -15.50 -41.09 -20.72
N TYR A 1144 -14.70 -40.07 -20.37
CA TYR A 1144 -13.98 -40.01 -19.10
C TYR A 1144 -14.30 -38.68 -18.42
N ARG A 1145 -14.58 -38.74 -17.12
CA ARG A 1145 -14.82 -37.60 -16.25
C ARG A 1145 -14.11 -37.83 -14.93
N ILE A 1146 -13.05 -37.06 -14.68
CA ILE A 1146 -12.31 -37.12 -13.43
C ILE A 1146 -13.10 -36.31 -12.39
N ASP A 1147 -13.60 -37.01 -11.38
CA ASP A 1147 -14.35 -36.49 -10.25
C ASP A 1147 -13.79 -37.06 -8.93
N ASN A 1148 -14.29 -36.57 -7.80
CA ASN A 1148 -13.84 -37.00 -6.47
C ASN A 1148 -14.08 -38.49 -6.22
N ARG A 1149 -15.02 -39.13 -6.94
CA ARG A 1149 -15.29 -40.57 -6.84
C ARG A 1149 -14.19 -41.38 -7.53
N THR A 1150 -13.85 -41.00 -8.76
CA THR A 1150 -12.75 -41.58 -9.55
C THR A 1150 -11.43 -41.45 -8.81
N LEU A 1151 -11.18 -40.30 -8.17
CA LEU A 1151 -9.95 -40.03 -7.43
C LEU A 1151 -9.83 -40.70 -6.05
N LYS A 1152 -10.83 -41.47 -5.59
CA LYS A 1152 -10.74 -42.25 -4.32
C LYS A 1152 -9.70 -43.37 -4.38
N SER A 1153 -9.45 -43.92 -5.56
CA SER A 1153 -8.52 -45.04 -5.80
C SER A 1153 -7.13 -44.59 -6.28
N ALA A 1154 -6.93 -43.28 -6.48
CA ALA A 1154 -5.65 -42.71 -6.88
C ALA A 1154 -4.70 -42.50 -5.69
N LYS A 1155 -3.40 -42.44 -5.94
CA LYS A 1155 -2.40 -42.13 -4.91
C LYS A 1155 -2.64 -40.73 -4.31
N LYS A 1156 -2.18 -40.51 -3.07
CA LYS A 1156 -2.35 -39.23 -2.35
C LYS A 1156 -1.47 -38.12 -2.91
N ASP A 1157 -0.30 -38.52 -3.41
CA ASP A 1157 0.77 -37.74 -4.00
C ASP A 1157 0.71 -37.67 -5.54
N MET A 1158 -0.33 -38.23 -6.17
CA MET A 1158 -0.51 -38.19 -7.63
C MET A 1158 -0.69 -36.74 -8.14
N CYS A 1159 -0.06 -36.39 -9.26
CA CYS A 1159 -0.24 -35.09 -9.92
C CYS A 1159 -1.25 -35.15 -11.10
N ILE A 1160 -2.26 -34.28 -11.13
CA ILE A 1160 -3.25 -34.17 -12.21
C ILE A 1160 -2.90 -32.98 -13.12
N LEU A 1161 -2.74 -33.25 -14.42
CA LEU A 1161 -2.39 -32.26 -15.44
C LEU A 1161 -3.43 -32.19 -16.56
N HIS A 1162 -3.53 -31.01 -17.19
CA HIS A 1162 -4.47 -30.73 -18.27
C HIS A 1162 -3.99 -29.56 -19.16
N PRO A 1163 -4.04 -29.66 -20.50
CA PRO A 1163 -3.54 -28.61 -21.40
C PRO A 1163 -4.41 -27.34 -21.42
N LEU A 1164 -5.69 -27.45 -21.05
CA LEU A 1164 -6.71 -26.37 -21.04
C LEU A 1164 -6.99 -25.73 -22.43
N PRO A 1165 -8.19 -25.14 -22.65
CA PRO A 1165 -9.36 -25.09 -21.77
C PRO A 1165 -9.96 -26.48 -21.52
N ARG A 1166 -10.56 -26.69 -20.35
CA ARG A 1166 -11.31 -27.93 -20.06
C ARG A 1166 -12.78 -27.79 -20.48
N ASN A 1167 -13.44 -28.90 -20.78
CA ASN A 1167 -14.90 -29.02 -20.77
C ASN A 1167 -15.33 -29.74 -19.48
N GLU A 1168 -15.88 -30.94 -19.59
CA GLU A 1168 -16.42 -31.77 -18.51
C GLU A 1168 -15.52 -32.96 -18.14
N GLU A 1169 -14.39 -33.15 -18.83
CA GLU A 1169 -13.43 -34.24 -18.57
C GLU A 1169 -12.74 -34.16 -17.20
N ILE A 1170 -12.72 -32.97 -16.58
CA ILE A 1170 -12.34 -32.77 -15.17
C ILE A 1170 -13.47 -31.98 -14.51
N ALA A 1171 -14.13 -32.57 -13.52
CA ALA A 1171 -15.20 -31.92 -12.78
C ALA A 1171 -14.67 -30.71 -11.98
N PRO A 1172 -15.41 -29.58 -11.90
CA PRO A 1172 -14.93 -28.38 -11.20
C PRO A 1172 -14.57 -28.58 -9.71
N GLU A 1173 -15.15 -29.56 -9.03
CA GLU A 1173 -14.80 -29.93 -7.66
C GLU A 1173 -13.31 -30.29 -7.49
N VAL A 1174 -12.70 -30.87 -8.52
CA VAL A 1174 -11.27 -31.25 -8.54
C VAL A 1174 -10.35 -30.03 -8.52
N ASP A 1175 -10.84 -28.80 -8.78
CA ASP A 1175 -10.03 -27.57 -8.64
C ASP A 1175 -9.49 -27.36 -7.23
N THR A 1176 -10.21 -27.88 -6.23
CA THR A 1176 -9.88 -27.77 -4.81
C THR A 1176 -9.04 -28.93 -4.29
N ASP A 1177 -8.84 -29.98 -5.10
CA ASP A 1177 -8.00 -31.11 -4.76
C ASP A 1177 -6.52 -30.72 -4.82
N GLN A 1178 -5.74 -31.10 -3.80
CA GLN A 1178 -4.31 -30.80 -3.75
C GLN A 1178 -3.55 -31.35 -4.96
N ARG A 1179 -4.03 -32.44 -5.56
CA ARG A 1179 -3.45 -33.11 -6.73
C ARG A 1179 -3.63 -32.31 -8.04
N ALA A 1180 -4.50 -31.30 -8.08
CA ALA A 1180 -4.80 -30.53 -9.29
C ALA A 1180 -3.76 -29.46 -9.63
N ALA A 1181 -2.74 -29.81 -10.42
CA ALA A 1181 -1.66 -28.89 -10.80
C ALA A 1181 -1.98 -28.02 -12.04
N TYR A 1182 -2.99 -28.37 -12.85
CA TYR A 1182 -3.28 -27.71 -14.14
C TYR A 1182 -3.57 -26.19 -14.06
N PHE A 1183 -4.06 -25.65 -12.94
CA PHE A 1183 -4.16 -24.19 -12.75
C PHE A 1183 -2.88 -23.56 -12.18
N ARG A 1184 -2.08 -24.29 -11.39
CA ARG A 1184 -0.72 -23.87 -10.97
C ARG A 1184 0.20 -23.67 -12.18
N GLN A 1185 -0.05 -24.40 -13.26
CA GLN A 1185 0.65 -24.18 -14.54
C GLN A 1185 0.35 -22.85 -15.26
N VAL A 1186 -0.72 -22.12 -14.90
CA VAL A 1186 -1.29 -21.04 -15.74
C VAL A 1186 -1.18 -19.64 -15.12
N CYS A 1187 -1.23 -19.53 -13.79
CA CYS A 1187 -1.69 -18.29 -13.18
C CYS A 1187 -0.74 -17.09 -13.28
N LEU A 1188 -1.29 -15.97 -13.75
CA LEU A 1188 -0.69 -14.64 -13.76
C LEU A 1188 -1.42 -13.73 -12.77
N PRO A 1189 -0.72 -12.96 -11.91
CA PRO A 1189 -1.35 -11.94 -11.10
C PRO A 1189 -1.72 -10.75 -11.97
N TYR A 1190 -2.99 -10.35 -11.92
CA TYR A 1190 -3.39 -8.95 -12.13
C TYR A 1190 -3.61 -8.34 -10.75
N PRO A 1191 -3.14 -7.11 -10.45
CA PRO A 1191 -3.56 -6.41 -9.25
C PRO A 1191 -5.04 -6.02 -9.42
N ARG A 1192 -5.95 -6.82 -8.87
CA ARG A 1192 -7.37 -6.45 -8.80
C ARG A 1192 -7.59 -5.45 -7.67
N LEU A 1193 -7.64 -4.17 -8.04
CA LEU A 1193 -8.40 -3.15 -7.33
C LEU A 1193 -9.89 -3.49 -7.41
N LEU A 1194 -10.34 -4.43 -6.58
CA LEU A 1194 -11.75 -4.69 -6.25
C LEU A 1194 -11.78 -5.56 -5.00
N GLY A 1195 -12.50 -5.12 -3.97
CA GLY A 1195 -12.44 -5.75 -2.65
C GLY A 1195 -12.93 -7.20 -2.60
N ARG A 1196 -12.38 -7.94 -1.63
CA ARG A 1196 -12.61 -9.36 -1.24
C ARG A 1196 -11.70 -10.40 -1.91
N THR A 1197 -11.19 -11.30 -1.06
CA THR A 1197 -10.52 -12.58 -1.36
C THR A 1197 -9.11 -12.53 -1.96
N LEU A 1198 -8.10 -12.62 -1.09
CA LEU A 1198 -6.73 -13.04 -1.46
C LEU A 1198 -6.65 -14.57 -1.45
N ILE A 1199 -6.89 -15.18 -2.62
CA ILE A 1199 -6.60 -16.59 -2.87
C ILE A 1199 -5.07 -16.77 -2.97
N HIS A 1200 -4.58 -17.96 -2.59
CA HIS A 1200 -3.16 -18.30 -2.46
C HIS A 1200 -2.22 -17.73 -3.54
N SER A 1201 -0.97 -17.50 -3.15
CA SER A 1201 0.17 -17.31 -4.06
C SER A 1201 0.44 -18.61 -4.84
N GLN A 1202 -0.38 -18.88 -5.86
CA GLN A 1202 -0.25 -20.04 -6.74
C GLN A 1202 1.17 -20.06 -7.36
N MET A 1203 1.89 -21.17 -7.16
CA MET A 1203 3.20 -21.39 -7.78
C MET A 1203 3.05 -21.38 -9.30
N ARG A 1204 3.91 -20.62 -10.01
CA ARG A 1204 3.70 -20.21 -11.41
C ARG A 1204 4.61 -20.92 -12.42
N TYR A 1205 4.69 -22.25 -12.36
CA TYR A 1205 5.72 -23.02 -13.09
C TYR A 1205 5.80 -22.69 -14.59
N GLY A 1206 4.65 -22.55 -15.25
CA GLY A 1206 4.60 -22.34 -16.69
C GLY A 1206 5.04 -20.97 -17.18
N LEU A 1207 5.00 -19.95 -16.32
CA LEU A 1207 5.53 -18.64 -16.64
C LEU A 1207 7.06 -18.66 -16.63
N TYR A 1208 7.66 -19.21 -15.57
CA TYR A 1208 9.12 -19.23 -15.42
C TYR A 1208 9.81 -20.13 -16.46
N CYS A 1209 9.19 -21.24 -16.86
CA CYS A 1209 9.70 -22.06 -17.98
C CYS A 1209 9.69 -21.28 -19.31
N ARG A 1210 8.67 -20.45 -19.57
CA ARG A 1210 8.61 -19.60 -20.78
C ARG A 1210 9.55 -18.40 -20.71
N MET A 1211 9.76 -17.83 -19.52
CA MET A 1211 10.80 -16.81 -19.30
C MET A 1211 12.20 -17.37 -19.57
N ALA A 1212 12.53 -18.54 -19.00
CA ALA A 1212 13.81 -19.19 -19.23
C ALA A 1212 14.04 -19.51 -20.71
N LEU A 1213 13.01 -19.98 -21.41
CA LEU A 1213 13.08 -20.25 -22.85
C LEU A 1213 13.34 -18.97 -23.67
N LEU A 1214 12.60 -17.88 -23.40
CA LEU A 1214 12.81 -16.61 -24.10
C LEU A 1214 14.22 -16.05 -23.84
N ALA A 1215 14.69 -16.09 -22.59
CA ALA A 1215 16.02 -15.65 -22.24
C ALA A 1215 17.11 -16.50 -22.90
N LEU A 1216 16.99 -17.83 -22.88
CA LEU A 1216 17.97 -18.72 -23.53
C LEU A 1216 18.02 -18.56 -25.05
N VAL A 1217 16.93 -18.16 -25.71
CA VAL A 1217 16.90 -17.90 -27.16
C VAL A 1217 17.41 -16.49 -27.51
N MET A 1218 17.06 -15.47 -26.71
CA MET A 1218 17.17 -14.04 -27.08
C MET A 1218 18.18 -13.21 -26.26
N ALA A 1219 18.76 -13.76 -25.18
CA ALA A 1219 19.79 -13.06 -24.42
C ALA A 1219 21.06 -12.86 -25.26
N PRO A 1220 21.78 -11.73 -25.08
CA PRO A 1220 23.01 -11.41 -25.81
C PRO A 1220 24.10 -12.46 -25.61
#